data_AF-A0AA39D266-F1
#
_entry.id   AF-A0AA39D266-F1
#
_cell.length_a   1.000
_cell.length_b   1.000
_cell.length_c   1.000
_cell.angle_alpha   90.00
_cell.angle_beta   90.00
_cell.angle_gamma   90.00
#
_symmetry.space_group_name_H-M   'P 1'
#
loop_
_entity.id
_entity.type
_entity.pdbx_description
1 polymer ?
#
loop_
_entity_poly.entity_id
_entity_poly.type
_entity_poly.pdbx_seq_one_letter_code
_entity_poly.pdbx_strand_id
1 'polypeptide(L)'
;MGELSQPFAASAHIFEYPELKVGTDEPYKILGQYHSKPRKLRIATVGAGASGLCIAYKMNKMLDAGSWELTLFDKNPHFGGTWYENTYPGCACDVPSQLYTYTFDPKPDWSYFYAYSDEIQRYFEDFADRHDLRKYIKLSTKVIEARWIDSEAIWKIKLENQVTKEVWEDWSHILINAAGILNNWRWPDIKDLHSFKGPMMHTAAWDHTVDLTDKIVGLIGTGSSSVQVLPQIQKIAKEVQVFMRSPTWISPPLGGNVLKREVNEEAMVNLSYRQYKFSEADIKHFRDDPQYHLHFRQEIEAELNKIFGVFIKGSEMNNNLRKVVTEEMNRRMGPGHEELKKFIIPKFSPGCRRLTPGDGYLEALVQPNVTPVYGGITKGTEQGLLTADGVEHKLDVLICATGFKAAFQPAFTVINGEGKSIKEDWGEDGVNLYFGVTAPRFPNFFTVVGPGATWSNGTLLPSVETTVEYILKVIRKIQRESIKSMATKQEALDDIFAHMDELHKTTVWGEECRSWFKDGKKEGRIYIWPGSACLIHGRSTFRLPQHLHLDIHPNMKEQSLMSPRVLGFPESAAIAACVLALVYYFWTLKTRQASFLAIPFIALSDDANGSTDKARMQWLADYRAIIQKGLSTVRGVFRVETGDGPRIVVPSAFADELRNNPDLNFADTATDGAFGHLPGFQPAAMLLKNNIMQDTIKMKLTRSLDSITPDLKAETAKTLQVLLGEKDEWQEISLKYLTYRLIARISSSLFFGPEVADSEEWLNIAVPYTMDIFNAARVLRTYPPIVRSIVHWFIPECRRVRRARKYTREIIVPKIQDYLKERSATKGDSSKAGCMIPWVLENARSKDTQVNMEDIMLNLTIAAIHSTNEMLSYLMLDLVDHPDAIEKLRKEAIDVLGNGGWKKTTLSQMYLLDAVMKESQRLHPISRIMMERRIRAPVTLSSGFKLPQGSDMFCDTERHFSSDIYPHPDEFIPERFLEMRVAEDGKGSSKCNFVITSPEHMGFGHGLHACPGRFFVGNEIKIAVVYLLLKYDWKLSKEGRIPEGRGGHSTWVPMEQKIMFKRRTLDLSIDL
;
A
#
# COMPACT_ATOMS: atom_id res chain seq x y z
N MET A 1 -14.68 -9.78 58.83
CA MET A 1 -13.46 -9.30 58.15
C MET A 1 -13.28 -10.23 56.96
N GLY A 2 -13.87 -9.94 55.79
CA GLY A 2 -13.40 -8.98 54.77
C GLY A 2 -12.44 -9.73 53.83
N GLU A 3 -12.54 -9.78 52.51
CA GLU A 3 -13.24 -9.04 51.45
C GLU A 3 -13.19 -9.90 50.15
N LEU A 4 -14.16 -9.71 49.23
CA LEU A 4 -14.08 -9.70 47.73
C LEU A 4 -13.38 -10.89 46.99
N SER A 5 -13.83 -11.46 45.87
CA SER A 5 -14.87 -11.17 44.86
C SER A 5 -14.81 -12.32 43.80
N GLN A 6 -15.95 -12.74 43.25
CA GLN A 6 -16.05 -13.57 42.02
C GLN A 6 -15.45 -12.85 40.79
N PRO A 7 -15.10 -13.56 39.71
CA PRO A 7 -16.00 -13.55 38.54
C PRO A 7 -16.05 -14.83 37.65
N PHE A 8 -17.25 -15.07 37.12
CA PHE A 8 -17.61 -15.54 35.76
C PHE A 8 -17.03 -16.83 35.17
N ALA A 9 -17.88 -17.87 35.19
CA ALA A 9 -17.84 -18.98 34.23
C ALA A 9 -18.46 -18.51 32.90
N ALA A 10 -17.64 -18.41 31.85
CA ALA A 10 -18.11 -18.29 30.46
C ALA A 10 -18.01 -19.68 29.80
N SER A 11 -19.15 -20.18 29.33
CA SER A 11 -19.28 -21.41 28.56
C SER A 11 -18.36 -21.39 27.34
N ALA A 12 -17.39 -22.32 27.30
CA ALA A 12 -16.68 -22.63 26.08
C ALA A 12 -17.69 -23.27 25.10
N HIS A 13 -18.24 -22.46 24.19
CA HIS A 13 -18.89 -22.98 23.00
C HIS A 13 -17.83 -23.73 22.21
N ILE A 14 -17.84 -25.06 22.32
CA ILE A 14 -17.26 -25.95 21.34
C ILE A 14 -17.91 -25.55 20.02
N PHE A 15 -17.11 -25.06 19.08
CA PHE A 15 -17.58 -24.72 17.75
C PHE A 15 -17.88 -26.05 17.03
N GLU A 16 -19.08 -26.57 17.24
CA GLU A 16 -19.63 -27.60 16.36
C GLU A 16 -19.81 -26.96 14.99
N TYR A 17 -19.07 -27.46 14.01
CA TYR A 17 -19.41 -27.18 12.62
C TYR A 17 -20.85 -27.65 12.41
N PRO A 18 -21.76 -26.80 11.91
CA PRO A 18 -23.09 -27.27 11.57
C PRO A 18 -22.93 -28.43 10.58
N GLU A 19 -23.61 -29.55 10.84
CA GLU A 19 -23.75 -30.58 9.82
C GLU A 19 -24.22 -29.90 8.55
N LEU A 20 -23.37 -29.96 7.52
CA LEU A 20 -23.77 -29.61 6.18
C LEU A 20 -24.93 -30.53 5.83
N LYS A 21 -26.17 -30.03 5.96
CA LYS A 21 -27.32 -30.62 5.28
C LYS A 21 -27.02 -30.53 3.80
N VAL A 22 -26.41 -31.58 3.26
CA VAL A 22 -26.21 -31.78 1.83
C VAL A 22 -27.60 -31.95 1.25
N GLY A 23 -28.17 -30.84 0.80
CA GLY A 23 -29.29 -30.89 -0.10
C GLY A 23 -28.79 -31.39 -1.45
N THR A 24 -29.28 -32.57 -1.84
CA THR A 24 -29.40 -33.14 -3.20
C THR A 24 -28.30 -34.11 -3.68
N ASP A 25 -28.76 -35.32 -4.06
CA ASP A 25 -28.07 -36.53 -4.49
C ASP A 25 -27.40 -36.46 -5.89
N GLU A 26 -26.84 -35.33 -6.30
CA GLU A 26 -26.17 -35.22 -7.61
C GLU A 26 -24.65 -35.43 -7.53
N PRO A 27 -24.06 -36.29 -8.36
CA PRO A 27 -22.63 -36.55 -8.37
C PRO A 27 -21.82 -35.31 -8.79
N TYR A 28 -20.72 -35.04 -8.08
CA TYR A 28 -19.80 -33.94 -8.37
C TYR A 28 -19.34 -33.95 -9.84
N LYS A 29 -19.78 -32.95 -10.60
CA LYS A 29 -19.48 -32.81 -12.03
C LYS A 29 -18.42 -31.76 -12.27
N ILE A 30 -17.34 -32.13 -12.94
CA ILE A 30 -16.31 -31.19 -13.37
C ILE A 30 -16.82 -30.50 -14.65
N LEU A 31 -16.97 -29.17 -14.60
CA LEU A 31 -17.27 -28.37 -15.78
C LEU A 31 -16.05 -28.34 -16.72
N GLY A 32 -16.29 -28.46 -18.03
CA GLY A 32 -15.26 -28.31 -19.08
C GLY A 32 -14.79 -26.86 -19.27
N GLN A 33 -14.41 -26.18 -18.18
CA GLN A 33 -13.92 -24.80 -18.17
C GLN A 33 -12.79 -24.62 -17.14
N TYR A 34 -11.93 -23.62 -17.35
CA TYR A 34 -10.92 -23.27 -16.37
C TYR A 34 -11.58 -22.67 -15.10
N HIS A 35 -10.99 -22.97 -13.94
CA HIS A 35 -11.57 -22.67 -12.62
C HIS A 35 -11.93 -21.20 -12.37
N SER A 36 -11.20 -20.26 -12.99
CA SER A 36 -11.39 -18.82 -12.81
C SER A 36 -12.22 -18.17 -13.92
N LYS A 37 -12.94 -18.95 -14.73
CA LYS A 37 -13.77 -18.41 -15.82
C LYS A 37 -14.87 -17.55 -15.21
N PRO A 38 -14.98 -16.25 -15.58
CA PRO A 38 -15.97 -15.36 -15.01
C PRO A 38 -17.40 -15.86 -15.27
N ARG A 39 -18.18 -16.06 -14.20
CA ARG A 39 -19.63 -16.27 -14.29
C ARG A 39 -20.31 -15.01 -14.82
N LYS A 40 -21.28 -15.18 -15.74
CA LYS A 40 -22.08 -14.04 -16.20
C LYS A 40 -22.98 -13.54 -15.06
N LEU A 41 -22.85 -12.26 -14.70
CA LEU A 41 -23.66 -11.62 -13.66
C LEU A 41 -24.55 -10.51 -14.23
N ARG A 42 -25.78 -10.42 -13.74
CA ARG A 42 -26.72 -9.33 -14.03
C ARG A 42 -26.72 -8.37 -12.86
N ILE A 43 -26.45 -7.10 -13.12
CA ILE A 43 -26.26 -6.06 -12.11
C ILE A 43 -27.28 -4.96 -12.37
N ALA A 44 -28.04 -4.61 -11.33
CA ALA A 44 -28.99 -3.50 -11.37
C ALA A 44 -28.45 -2.37 -10.51
N THR A 45 -28.44 -1.15 -11.06
CA THR A 45 -28.05 0.05 -10.37
C THR A 45 -29.23 1.00 -10.29
N VAL A 46 -29.48 1.60 -9.12
CA VAL A 46 -30.54 2.58 -8.91
C VAL A 46 -29.92 3.98 -8.91
N GLY A 47 -30.25 4.80 -9.90
CA GLY A 47 -29.71 6.14 -10.11
C GLY A 47 -28.70 6.22 -11.26
N ALA A 48 -28.92 7.18 -12.17
CA ALA A 48 -28.06 7.49 -13.31
C ALA A 48 -27.41 8.88 -13.18
N GLY A 49 -27.09 9.30 -11.96
CA GLY A 49 -26.22 10.45 -11.71
C GLY A 49 -24.74 10.12 -11.91
N ALA A 50 -23.84 10.97 -11.39
CA ALA A 50 -22.39 10.75 -11.46
C ALA A 50 -21.97 9.33 -10.97
N SER A 51 -22.56 8.86 -9.87
CA SER A 51 -22.25 7.50 -9.36
C SER A 51 -22.62 6.38 -10.34
N GLY A 52 -23.80 6.47 -10.96
CA GLY A 52 -24.26 5.48 -11.95
C GLY A 52 -23.40 5.48 -13.22
N LEU A 53 -23.10 6.67 -13.77
CA LEU A 53 -22.25 6.80 -14.95
C LEU A 53 -20.83 6.27 -14.70
N CYS A 54 -20.27 6.53 -13.51
CA CYS A 54 -18.97 6.00 -13.10
C CYS A 54 -18.97 4.46 -13.03
N ILE A 55 -20.04 3.84 -12.50
CA ILE A 55 -20.22 2.38 -12.50
C ILE A 55 -20.21 1.84 -13.93
N ALA A 56 -21.04 2.40 -14.82
CA ALA A 56 -21.14 1.93 -16.21
C ALA A 56 -19.79 2.01 -16.94
N TYR A 57 -19.07 3.13 -16.78
CA TYR A 57 -17.75 3.30 -17.37
C TYR A 57 -16.73 2.31 -16.80
N LYS A 58 -16.59 2.23 -15.48
CA LYS A 58 -15.57 1.37 -14.86
C LYS A 58 -15.89 -0.12 -15.05
N MET A 59 -17.15 -0.53 -15.16
CA MET A 59 -17.52 -1.91 -15.52
C MET A 59 -16.99 -2.30 -16.90
N ASN A 60 -17.15 -1.42 -17.90
CA ASN A 60 -16.58 -1.62 -19.24
C ASN A 60 -15.05 -1.74 -19.24
N LYS A 61 -14.36 -1.03 -18.35
CA LYS A 61 -12.89 -1.02 -18.28
C LYS A 61 -12.30 -2.13 -17.39
N MET A 62 -13.01 -2.55 -16.34
CA MET A 62 -12.47 -3.42 -15.31
C MET A 62 -13.00 -4.86 -15.37
N LEU A 63 -14.16 -5.13 -15.95
CA LEU A 63 -14.70 -6.50 -16.00
C LEU A 63 -14.48 -7.13 -17.38
N ASP A 64 -14.32 -8.45 -17.41
CA ASP A 64 -14.07 -9.19 -18.64
C ASP A 64 -15.27 -9.07 -19.60
N ALA A 65 -15.03 -8.82 -20.88
CA ALA A 65 -16.11 -8.61 -21.87
C ALA A 65 -17.05 -9.82 -21.93
N GLY A 66 -18.37 -9.56 -21.96
CA GLY A 66 -19.40 -10.60 -21.98
C GLY A 66 -19.66 -11.31 -20.65
N SER A 67 -18.91 -11.00 -19.58
CA SER A 67 -19.10 -11.59 -18.25
C SER A 67 -20.16 -10.89 -17.41
N TRP A 68 -20.80 -9.84 -17.91
CA TRP A 68 -21.76 -9.06 -17.14
C TRP A 68 -22.86 -8.45 -18.01
N GLU A 69 -23.95 -8.09 -17.36
CA GLU A 69 -25.07 -7.33 -17.90
C GLU A 69 -25.43 -6.24 -16.88
N LEU A 70 -25.66 -5.02 -17.35
CA LEU A 70 -25.89 -3.86 -16.49
C LEU A 70 -27.17 -3.13 -16.90
N THR A 71 -27.96 -2.73 -15.92
CA THR A 71 -29.11 -1.83 -16.13
C THR A 71 -29.12 -0.76 -15.03
N LEU A 72 -29.15 0.51 -15.43
CA LEU A 72 -29.30 1.67 -14.54
C LEU A 72 -30.75 2.14 -14.62
N PHE A 73 -31.47 2.10 -13.50
CA PHE A 73 -32.82 2.64 -13.41
C PHE A 73 -32.78 4.06 -12.85
N ASP A 74 -33.35 5.03 -13.56
CA ASP A 74 -33.51 6.39 -13.08
C ASP A 74 -34.97 6.83 -13.14
N LYS A 75 -35.46 7.45 -12.06
CA LYS A 75 -36.85 7.92 -11.95
C LYS A 75 -37.14 9.08 -12.88
N ASN A 76 -36.11 9.86 -13.24
CA ASN A 76 -36.26 11.07 -14.02
C ASN A 76 -36.30 10.74 -15.52
N PRO A 77 -36.92 11.60 -16.34
CA PRO A 77 -36.97 11.40 -17.79
C PRO A 77 -35.62 11.67 -18.48
N HIS A 78 -34.63 12.19 -17.74
CA HIS A 78 -33.27 12.41 -18.20
C HIS A 78 -32.28 12.14 -17.06
N PHE A 79 -31.04 11.78 -17.40
CA PHE A 79 -30.01 11.42 -16.43
C PHE A 79 -29.18 12.64 -15.99
N GLY A 80 -28.41 12.51 -14.90
CA GLY A 80 -27.62 13.62 -14.32
C GLY A 80 -27.75 13.73 -12.80
N GLY A 81 -28.80 13.13 -12.22
CA GLY A 81 -29.04 13.11 -10.78
C GLY A 81 -29.28 14.51 -10.23
N THR A 82 -28.47 14.93 -9.25
CA THR A 82 -28.59 16.26 -8.62
C THR A 82 -28.57 17.40 -9.63
N TRP A 83 -27.73 17.35 -10.66
CA TRP A 83 -27.59 18.44 -11.63
C TRP A 83 -28.75 18.54 -12.61
N TYR A 84 -29.53 17.46 -12.74
CA TYR A 84 -30.79 17.47 -13.49
C TYR A 84 -31.95 18.02 -12.65
N GLU A 85 -32.06 17.64 -11.38
CA GLU A 85 -33.17 18.06 -10.52
C GLU A 85 -33.03 19.49 -10.01
N ASN A 86 -31.80 19.91 -9.67
CA ASN A 86 -31.53 21.22 -9.10
C ASN A 86 -31.18 22.23 -10.19
N THR A 87 -32.19 22.98 -10.63
CA THR A 87 -32.07 24.00 -11.70
C THR A 87 -32.39 25.42 -11.22
N TYR A 88 -32.34 25.66 -9.91
CA TYR A 88 -32.60 26.97 -9.33
C TYR A 88 -31.52 28.01 -9.73
N PRO A 89 -31.85 29.31 -9.78
CA PRO A 89 -30.92 30.36 -10.15
C PRO A 89 -29.68 30.40 -9.24
N GLY A 90 -28.49 30.40 -9.85
CA GLY A 90 -27.22 30.42 -9.11
C GLY A 90 -26.76 29.06 -8.60
N CYS A 91 -27.43 27.96 -8.96
CA CYS A 91 -26.98 26.62 -8.60
C CYS A 91 -25.58 26.34 -9.16
N ALA A 92 -24.61 26.14 -8.27
CA ALA A 92 -23.21 25.95 -8.61
C ALA A 92 -22.54 24.93 -7.68
N CYS A 93 -21.43 24.36 -8.13
CA CYS A 93 -20.60 23.51 -7.30
C CYS A 93 -19.86 24.32 -6.22
N ASP A 94 -19.68 23.75 -5.04
CA ASP A 94 -18.89 24.34 -3.94
C ASP A 94 -17.44 23.82 -3.91
N VAL A 95 -17.08 22.99 -4.89
CA VAL A 95 -15.72 22.47 -5.14
C VAL A 95 -15.22 23.08 -6.46
N PRO A 96 -13.92 23.43 -6.55
CA PRO A 96 -13.34 23.90 -7.80
C PRO A 96 -13.65 22.95 -8.98
N SER A 97 -14.11 23.52 -10.09
CA SER A 97 -14.60 22.80 -11.28
C SER A 97 -13.57 21.82 -11.85
N GLN A 98 -12.30 22.20 -11.81
CA GLN A 98 -11.16 21.38 -12.23
C GLN A 98 -10.98 20.08 -11.41
N LEU A 99 -11.60 20.01 -10.22
CA LEU A 99 -11.66 18.81 -9.37
C LEU A 99 -13.01 18.10 -9.42
N TYR A 100 -14.09 18.81 -9.75
CA TYR A 100 -15.42 18.23 -9.92
C TYR A 100 -15.59 17.61 -11.32
N THR A 101 -14.61 16.78 -11.69
CA THR A 101 -14.52 15.99 -12.92
C THR A 101 -13.98 14.60 -12.56
N TYR A 102 -14.23 13.57 -13.36
CA TYR A 102 -13.61 12.27 -13.09
C TYR A 102 -12.09 12.37 -13.22
N THR A 103 -11.35 11.70 -12.34
CA THR A 103 -9.88 11.79 -12.32
C THR A 103 -9.24 11.34 -13.63
N PHE A 104 -9.90 10.41 -14.33
CA PHE A 104 -9.52 9.82 -15.61
C PHE A 104 -10.14 10.50 -16.85
N ASP A 105 -11.03 11.48 -16.69
CA ASP A 105 -11.66 12.22 -17.80
C ASP A 105 -11.66 13.73 -17.49
N PRO A 106 -10.48 14.38 -17.44
CA PRO A 106 -10.38 15.80 -17.14
C PRO A 106 -10.99 16.67 -18.23
N LYS A 107 -11.70 17.73 -17.80
CA LYS A 107 -12.21 18.80 -18.68
C LYS A 107 -11.36 20.07 -18.50
N PRO A 108 -10.52 20.47 -19.47
CA PRO A 108 -9.64 21.65 -19.31
C PRO A 108 -10.38 22.98 -19.50
N ASP A 109 -11.51 22.99 -20.20
CA ASP A 109 -12.21 24.20 -20.66
C ASP A 109 -13.43 24.56 -19.80
N TRP A 110 -13.33 24.39 -18.48
CA TRP A 110 -14.34 24.94 -17.57
C TRP A 110 -14.40 26.46 -17.66
N SER A 111 -15.61 27.01 -17.68
CA SER A 111 -15.82 28.46 -17.84
C SER A 111 -15.50 29.24 -16.54
N TYR A 112 -15.79 28.63 -15.39
CA TYR A 112 -15.62 29.25 -14.08
C TYR A 112 -14.87 28.36 -13.10
N PHE A 113 -14.24 28.98 -12.09
CA PHE A 113 -13.58 28.25 -11.02
C PHE A 113 -14.55 27.37 -10.21
N TYR A 114 -15.78 27.84 -9.99
CA TYR A 114 -16.90 27.02 -9.50
C TYR A 114 -17.92 26.89 -10.63
N ALA A 115 -18.06 25.71 -11.23
CA ALA A 115 -18.93 25.55 -12.38
C ALA A 115 -20.42 25.63 -11.97
N TYR A 116 -21.24 26.24 -12.83
CA TYR A 116 -22.69 26.27 -12.69
C TYR A 116 -23.31 24.92 -13.09
N SER A 117 -24.54 24.67 -12.61
CA SER A 117 -25.22 23.38 -12.78
C SER A 117 -25.39 22.95 -14.23
N ASP A 118 -25.63 23.88 -15.15
CA ASP A 118 -25.81 23.61 -16.58
C ASP A 118 -24.53 23.09 -17.25
N GLU A 119 -23.38 23.68 -16.93
CA GLU A 119 -22.08 23.24 -17.45
C GLU A 119 -21.71 21.86 -16.92
N ILE A 120 -22.02 21.58 -15.65
CA ILE A 120 -21.77 20.28 -15.03
C ILE A 120 -22.71 19.20 -15.60
N GLN A 121 -23.98 19.53 -15.82
CA GLN A 121 -24.94 18.64 -16.48
C GLN A 121 -24.45 18.25 -17.88
N ARG A 122 -24.03 19.24 -18.69
CA ARG A 122 -23.45 19.00 -20.02
C ARG A 122 -22.21 18.10 -19.97
N TYR A 123 -21.32 18.30 -18.99
CA TYR A 123 -20.15 17.43 -18.82
C TYR A 123 -20.53 15.95 -18.65
N PHE A 124 -21.55 15.64 -17.84
CA PHE A 124 -21.99 14.25 -17.64
C PHE A 124 -22.73 13.67 -18.86
N GLU A 125 -23.45 14.50 -19.61
CA GLU A 125 -24.06 14.12 -20.89
C GLU A 125 -23.00 13.79 -21.94
N ASP A 126 -22.04 14.69 -22.13
CA ASP A 126 -20.91 14.51 -23.03
C ASP A 126 -20.09 13.27 -22.65
N PHE A 127 -19.86 13.04 -21.36
CA PHE A 127 -19.18 11.85 -20.86
C PHE A 127 -19.95 10.56 -21.20
N ALA A 128 -21.27 10.56 -21.02
CA ALA A 128 -22.11 9.42 -21.36
C ALA A 128 -22.09 9.13 -22.86
N ASP A 129 -22.03 10.16 -23.70
CA ASP A 129 -21.99 10.05 -25.16
C ASP A 129 -20.61 9.59 -25.67
N ARG A 130 -19.52 10.20 -25.17
CA ARG A 130 -18.14 9.80 -25.48
C ARG A 130 -17.84 8.33 -25.19
N HIS A 131 -18.54 7.74 -24.22
CA HIS A 131 -18.32 6.37 -23.78
C HIS A 131 -19.49 5.42 -24.08
N ASP A 132 -20.49 5.86 -24.86
CA ASP A 132 -21.65 5.06 -25.27
C ASP A 132 -22.34 4.36 -24.08
N LEU A 133 -22.61 5.14 -23.01
CA LEU A 133 -23.18 4.62 -21.76
C LEU A 133 -24.72 4.65 -21.74
N ARG A 134 -25.36 5.42 -22.63
CA ARG A 134 -26.83 5.58 -22.69
C ARG A 134 -27.57 4.25 -22.83
N LYS A 135 -26.98 3.28 -23.53
CA LYS A 135 -27.57 1.94 -23.73
C LYS A 135 -27.85 1.16 -22.45
N TYR A 136 -27.17 1.49 -21.34
CA TYR A 136 -27.40 0.84 -20.05
C TYR A 136 -28.48 1.55 -19.22
N ILE A 137 -28.94 2.73 -19.63
CA ILE A 137 -29.81 3.60 -18.83
C ILE A 137 -31.28 3.37 -19.21
N LYS A 138 -32.12 3.16 -18.20
CA LYS A 138 -33.58 3.09 -18.29
C LYS A 138 -34.16 4.26 -17.52
N LEU A 139 -34.57 5.28 -18.26
CA LEU A 139 -35.15 6.51 -17.75
C LEU A 139 -36.63 6.32 -17.39
N SER A 140 -37.21 7.28 -16.68
CA SER A 140 -38.60 7.27 -16.20
C SER A 140 -38.99 5.98 -15.46
N THR A 141 -38.02 5.30 -14.83
CA THR A 141 -38.21 4.01 -14.18
C THR A 141 -37.76 4.09 -12.72
N LYS A 142 -38.72 4.06 -11.80
CA LYS A 142 -38.48 4.14 -10.36
C LYS A 142 -38.49 2.74 -9.76
N VAL A 143 -37.51 2.44 -8.92
CA VAL A 143 -37.51 1.23 -8.08
C VAL A 143 -38.40 1.45 -6.86
N ILE A 144 -39.35 0.55 -6.63
CA ILE A 144 -40.26 0.60 -5.45
C ILE A 144 -39.77 -0.33 -4.35
N GLU A 145 -39.44 -1.58 -4.73
CA GLU A 145 -39.06 -2.64 -3.80
C GLU A 145 -37.95 -3.49 -4.42
N ALA A 146 -37.02 -3.95 -3.59
CA ALA A 146 -36.07 -4.99 -3.93
C ALA A 146 -36.06 -6.05 -2.83
N ARG A 147 -36.29 -7.30 -3.20
CA ARG A 147 -36.38 -8.44 -2.29
C ARG A 147 -35.34 -9.49 -2.62
N TRP A 148 -34.55 -9.88 -1.63
CA TRP A 148 -33.59 -10.98 -1.78
C TRP A 148 -34.28 -12.33 -1.70
N ILE A 149 -33.94 -13.24 -2.61
CA ILE A 149 -34.44 -14.61 -2.66
C ILE A 149 -33.26 -15.57 -2.44
N ASP A 150 -33.15 -16.17 -1.26
CA ASP A 150 -32.02 -17.03 -0.89
C ASP A 150 -31.90 -18.31 -1.70
N SER A 151 -33.02 -18.91 -2.12
CA SER A 151 -33.02 -20.13 -2.95
C SER A 151 -32.30 -19.91 -4.28
N GLU A 152 -32.52 -18.75 -4.89
CA GLU A 152 -32.04 -18.38 -6.22
C GLU A 152 -30.79 -17.48 -6.19
N ALA A 153 -30.47 -16.87 -5.04
CA ALA A 153 -29.43 -15.86 -4.88
C ALA A 153 -29.54 -14.67 -5.85
N ILE A 154 -30.76 -14.15 -5.94
CA ILE A 154 -31.08 -12.98 -6.76
C ILE A 154 -31.89 -11.97 -5.95
N TRP A 155 -31.80 -10.73 -6.39
CA TRP A 155 -32.72 -9.65 -6.05
C TRP A 155 -33.86 -9.64 -7.06
N LYS A 156 -35.11 -9.79 -6.59
CA LYS A 156 -36.32 -9.44 -7.36
C LYS A 156 -36.62 -7.98 -7.13
N ILE A 157 -36.78 -7.22 -8.21
CA ILE A 157 -36.86 -5.76 -8.21
C ILE A 157 -38.20 -5.36 -8.81
N LYS A 158 -39.02 -4.64 -8.03
CA LYS A 158 -40.29 -4.09 -8.49
C LYS A 158 -40.08 -2.67 -8.99
N LEU A 159 -40.48 -2.44 -10.23
CA LEU A 159 -40.25 -1.20 -10.98
C LEU A 159 -41.58 -0.53 -11.31
N GLU A 160 -41.59 0.80 -11.33
CA GLU A 160 -42.73 1.62 -11.76
C GLU A 160 -42.29 2.65 -12.80
N ASN A 161 -43.03 2.69 -13.91
CA ASN A 161 -42.86 3.72 -14.92
C ASN A 161 -43.46 5.03 -14.38
N GLN A 162 -42.68 6.09 -14.31
CA GLN A 162 -43.13 7.37 -13.75
C GLN A 162 -44.17 8.09 -14.64
N VAL A 163 -44.21 7.78 -15.93
CA VAL A 163 -45.17 8.35 -16.90
C VAL A 163 -46.45 7.53 -16.97
N THR A 164 -46.36 6.22 -17.20
CA THR A 164 -47.55 5.36 -17.39
C THR A 164 -48.13 4.81 -16.08
N LYS A 165 -47.37 4.88 -14.98
CA LYS A 165 -47.68 4.24 -13.69
C LYS A 165 -47.83 2.72 -13.75
N GLU A 166 -47.36 2.10 -14.83
CA GLU A 166 -47.28 0.65 -14.96
C GLU A 166 -46.21 0.09 -14.03
N VAL A 167 -46.51 -1.06 -13.41
CA VAL A 167 -45.64 -1.74 -12.46
C VAL A 167 -45.30 -3.13 -12.97
N TRP A 168 -44.01 -3.47 -13.01
CA TRP A 168 -43.53 -4.79 -13.42
C TRP A 168 -42.37 -5.25 -12.54
N GLU A 169 -41.95 -6.50 -12.71
CA GLU A 169 -40.82 -7.09 -11.99
C GLU A 169 -39.62 -7.31 -12.91
N ASP A 170 -38.44 -7.09 -12.36
CA ASP A 170 -37.16 -7.42 -12.96
C ASP A 170 -36.28 -8.12 -11.92
N TRP A 171 -35.08 -8.57 -12.30
CA TRP A 171 -34.19 -9.30 -11.40
C TRP A 171 -32.72 -9.01 -11.63
N SER A 172 -31.91 -9.13 -10.58
CA SER A 172 -30.45 -9.02 -10.66
C SER A 172 -29.74 -9.94 -9.67
N HIS A 173 -28.48 -10.27 -9.93
CA HIS A 173 -27.62 -10.95 -8.94
C HIS A 173 -27.06 -9.98 -7.90
N ILE A 174 -26.85 -8.74 -8.31
CA ILE A 174 -26.23 -7.67 -7.52
C ILE A 174 -27.07 -6.41 -7.68
N LEU A 175 -27.32 -5.75 -6.56
CA LEU A 175 -28.07 -4.50 -6.50
C LEU A 175 -27.17 -3.38 -5.96
N ILE A 176 -27.02 -2.31 -6.71
CA ILE A 176 -26.19 -1.16 -6.34
C ILE A 176 -27.09 0.08 -6.20
N ASN A 177 -27.16 0.63 -4.99
CA ASN A 177 -27.84 1.88 -4.70
C ASN A 177 -26.90 3.07 -4.98
N ALA A 178 -27.16 3.78 -6.07
CA ALA A 178 -26.47 5.00 -6.50
C ALA A 178 -27.43 6.21 -6.56
N ALA A 179 -28.54 6.17 -5.81
CA ALA A 179 -29.60 7.19 -5.83
C ALA A 179 -29.19 8.52 -5.17
N GLY A 180 -28.04 8.54 -4.48
CA GLY A 180 -27.52 9.71 -3.79
C GLY A 180 -28.23 10.00 -2.46
N ILE A 181 -27.58 10.80 -1.61
CA ILE A 181 -28.07 11.10 -0.25
C ILE A 181 -28.97 12.34 -0.18
N LEU A 182 -28.80 13.31 -1.09
CA LEU A 182 -29.54 14.58 -1.13
C LEU A 182 -30.44 14.63 -2.38
N ASN A 183 -31.34 13.66 -2.52
CA ASN A 183 -32.28 13.60 -3.65
C ASN A 183 -33.75 13.73 -3.20
N ASN A 184 -34.09 13.28 -1.99
CA ASN A 184 -35.47 13.30 -1.51
C ASN A 184 -35.80 14.62 -0.78
N TRP A 185 -36.43 15.56 -1.47
CA TRP A 185 -36.88 16.83 -0.87
C TRP A 185 -38.27 16.71 -0.25
N ARG A 186 -38.60 17.63 0.67
CA ARG A 186 -39.94 17.73 1.28
C ARG A 186 -40.28 19.18 1.58
N TRP A 187 -41.56 19.51 1.62
CA TRP A 187 -42.02 20.80 2.12
C TRP A 187 -41.62 21.01 3.59
N PRO A 188 -41.35 22.26 4.01
CA PRO A 188 -41.12 22.55 5.40
C PRO A 188 -42.37 22.24 6.23
N ASP A 189 -42.15 21.70 7.42
CA ASP A 189 -43.20 21.40 8.38
C ASP A 189 -43.69 22.69 9.06
N ILE A 190 -44.52 23.44 8.33
CA ILE A 190 -45.12 24.70 8.76
C ILE A 190 -46.64 24.51 8.67
N LYS A 191 -47.33 24.83 9.77
CA LYS A 191 -48.79 24.72 9.84
C LYS A 191 -49.44 25.58 8.75
N ASP A 192 -50.44 25.04 8.05
CA ASP A 192 -51.22 25.76 7.03
C ASP A 192 -50.38 26.37 5.89
N LEU A 193 -49.19 25.82 5.59
CA LEU A 193 -48.32 26.31 4.51
C LEU A 193 -49.02 26.33 3.15
N HIS A 194 -49.80 25.28 2.85
CA HIS A 194 -50.53 25.13 1.59
C HIS A 194 -51.76 26.06 1.48
N SER A 195 -52.10 26.83 2.52
CA SER A 195 -53.15 27.84 2.45
C SER A 195 -52.72 29.11 1.70
N PHE A 196 -51.42 29.28 1.45
CA PHE A 196 -50.88 30.38 0.65
C PHE A 196 -51.38 30.32 -0.80
N LYS A 197 -51.94 31.44 -1.30
CA LYS A 197 -52.55 31.51 -2.65
C LYS A 197 -51.55 31.80 -3.77
N GLY A 198 -50.36 32.32 -3.45
CA GLY A 198 -49.32 32.62 -4.44
C GLY A 198 -48.54 31.39 -4.89
N PRO A 199 -47.73 31.49 -5.96
CA PRO A 199 -46.85 30.41 -6.40
C PRO A 199 -45.86 30.01 -5.30
N MET A 200 -45.73 28.70 -5.08
CA MET A 200 -44.80 28.12 -4.11
C MET A 200 -43.89 27.11 -4.81
N MET A 201 -42.57 27.24 -4.60
CA MET A 201 -41.59 26.33 -5.19
C MET A 201 -40.53 25.92 -4.16
N HIS A 202 -39.97 24.73 -4.35
CA HIS A 202 -38.84 24.24 -3.58
C HIS A 202 -37.59 24.28 -4.45
N THR A 203 -36.41 24.59 -3.90
CA THR A 203 -35.18 24.69 -4.72
C THR A 203 -34.82 23.40 -5.45
N ALA A 204 -35.23 22.24 -4.93
CA ALA A 204 -35.06 20.93 -5.58
C ALA A 204 -36.14 20.57 -6.63
N ALA A 205 -37.15 21.40 -6.81
CA ALA A 205 -38.20 21.25 -7.81
C ALA A 205 -38.58 22.66 -8.31
N TRP A 206 -37.61 23.31 -8.96
CA TRP A 206 -37.74 24.69 -9.40
C TRP A 206 -38.71 24.79 -10.58
N ASP A 207 -39.65 25.74 -10.50
CA ASP A 207 -40.62 26.02 -11.55
C ASP A 207 -40.15 27.22 -12.38
N HIS A 208 -39.71 26.95 -13.61
CA HIS A 208 -39.23 27.96 -14.56
C HIS A 208 -40.35 28.82 -15.16
N THR A 209 -41.62 28.51 -14.91
CA THR A 209 -42.76 29.27 -15.44
C THR A 209 -43.13 30.49 -14.59
N VAL A 210 -42.62 30.58 -13.36
CA VAL A 210 -42.93 31.65 -12.41
C VAL A 210 -41.97 32.83 -12.61
N ASP A 211 -42.52 33.99 -12.97
CA ASP A 211 -41.77 35.25 -13.05
C ASP A 211 -41.65 35.91 -11.67
N LEU A 212 -40.42 36.29 -11.31
CA LEU A 212 -40.07 36.94 -10.04
C LEU A 212 -39.93 38.47 -10.19
N THR A 213 -40.00 38.99 -11.42
CA THR A 213 -39.83 40.42 -11.71
C THR A 213 -40.91 41.26 -11.02
N ASP A 214 -40.48 42.32 -10.33
CA ASP A 214 -41.36 43.24 -9.58
C ASP A 214 -42.24 42.58 -8.47
N LYS A 215 -41.92 41.35 -8.06
CA LYS A 215 -42.64 40.61 -7.00
C LYS A 215 -42.01 40.76 -5.62
N ILE A 216 -42.83 40.58 -4.58
CA ILE A 216 -42.37 40.39 -3.20
C ILE A 216 -42.13 38.89 -2.99
N VAL A 217 -40.87 38.50 -2.81
CA VAL A 217 -40.45 37.09 -2.76
C VAL A 217 -40.05 36.70 -1.34
N GLY A 218 -40.67 35.66 -0.79
CA GLY A 218 -40.25 35.05 0.47
C GLY A 218 -39.24 33.93 0.22
N LEU A 219 -38.08 33.98 0.88
CA LEU A 219 -37.06 32.92 0.82
C LEU A 219 -36.88 32.28 2.19
N ILE A 220 -37.28 31.02 2.34
CA ILE A 220 -37.14 30.27 3.60
C ILE A 220 -35.83 29.48 3.60
N GLY A 221 -34.95 29.79 4.55
CA GLY A 221 -33.73 29.02 4.82
C GLY A 221 -32.45 29.85 4.73
N THR A 222 -31.36 29.29 5.24
CA THR A 222 -30.01 29.90 5.26
C THR A 222 -28.92 28.88 4.92
N GLY A 223 -29.31 27.80 4.25
CA GLY A 223 -28.39 26.77 3.74
C GLY A 223 -27.83 27.14 2.37
N SER A 224 -26.99 26.27 1.80
CA SER A 224 -26.27 26.53 0.54
C SER A 224 -27.19 26.92 -0.62
N SER A 225 -28.37 26.29 -0.75
CA SER A 225 -29.34 26.68 -1.78
C SER A 225 -29.84 28.11 -1.61
N SER A 226 -30.14 28.55 -0.38
CA SER A 226 -30.56 29.95 -0.13
C SER A 226 -29.41 30.93 -0.39
N VAL A 227 -28.18 30.54 -0.02
CA VAL A 227 -26.97 31.36 -0.21
C VAL A 227 -26.73 31.63 -1.70
N GLN A 228 -27.03 30.66 -2.56
CA GLN A 228 -26.89 30.78 -4.02
C GLN A 228 -28.08 31.48 -4.69
N VAL A 229 -29.31 31.25 -4.21
CA VAL A 229 -30.53 31.83 -4.81
C VAL A 229 -30.63 33.34 -4.54
N LEU A 230 -30.38 33.77 -3.29
CA LEU A 230 -30.62 35.16 -2.87
C LEU A 230 -29.92 36.19 -3.78
N PRO A 231 -28.61 36.07 -4.10
CA PRO A 231 -27.91 37.04 -4.96
C PRO A 231 -28.46 37.14 -6.38
N GLN A 232 -29.19 36.13 -6.87
CA GLN A 232 -29.78 36.13 -8.20
C GLN A 232 -31.18 36.73 -8.18
N ILE A 233 -32.01 36.35 -7.21
CA ILE A 233 -33.40 36.86 -7.12
C ILE A 233 -33.44 38.31 -6.63
N GLN A 234 -32.48 38.75 -5.80
CA GLN A 234 -32.41 40.12 -5.28
C GLN A 234 -32.29 41.16 -6.41
N LYS A 235 -31.70 40.79 -7.56
CA LYS A 235 -31.50 41.71 -8.70
C LYS A 235 -32.76 41.95 -9.52
N ILE A 236 -33.76 41.08 -9.40
CA ILE A 236 -34.97 41.08 -10.26
C ILE A 236 -36.27 41.30 -9.47
N ALA A 237 -36.30 40.88 -8.20
CA ALA A 237 -37.47 41.03 -7.34
C ALA A 237 -37.59 42.46 -6.80
N LYS A 238 -38.83 42.91 -6.59
CA LYS A 238 -39.11 44.21 -5.95
C LYS A 238 -38.63 44.24 -4.51
N GLU A 239 -38.91 43.18 -3.77
CA GLU A 239 -38.48 43.00 -2.38
C GLU A 239 -38.26 41.50 -2.11
N VAL A 240 -37.22 41.16 -1.34
CA VAL A 240 -36.96 39.79 -0.90
C VAL A 240 -36.94 39.72 0.62
N GLN A 241 -37.83 38.91 1.19
CA GLN A 241 -37.87 38.65 2.63
C GLN A 241 -37.23 37.29 2.94
N VAL A 242 -36.11 37.30 3.65
CA VAL A 242 -35.32 36.09 3.92
C VAL A 242 -35.60 35.61 5.34
N PHE A 243 -36.26 34.46 5.47
CA PHE A 243 -36.64 33.88 6.76
C PHE A 243 -35.50 33.03 7.34
N MET A 244 -34.83 33.57 8.36
CA MET A 244 -33.61 33.02 8.95
C MET A 244 -33.87 32.38 10.31
N ARG A 245 -33.90 31.04 10.35
CA ARG A 245 -34.07 30.27 11.60
C ARG A 245 -32.76 30.00 12.33
N SER A 246 -31.64 29.84 11.61
CA SER A 246 -30.36 29.44 12.19
C SER A 246 -29.19 30.14 11.51
N PRO A 247 -28.13 30.46 12.25
CA PRO A 247 -26.94 31.08 11.69
C PRO A 247 -26.14 30.09 10.83
N THR A 248 -25.38 30.61 9.87
CA THR A 248 -24.58 29.82 8.93
C THR A 248 -23.24 30.53 8.68
N TRP A 249 -22.13 29.79 8.76
CA TRP A 249 -20.81 30.28 8.36
C TRP A 249 -20.75 30.43 6.84
N ILE A 250 -20.38 31.62 6.36
CA ILE A 250 -20.08 31.87 4.95
C ILE A 250 -18.55 31.86 4.80
N SER A 251 -18.02 30.81 4.17
CA SER A 251 -16.58 30.67 4.06
C SER A 251 -16.02 31.52 2.92
N PRO A 252 -14.75 31.96 3.02
CA PRO A 252 -13.97 32.36 1.86
C PRO A 252 -13.93 31.23 0.80
N PRO A 253 -13.62 31.57 -0.47
CA PRO A 253 -13.43 30.57 -1.51
C PRO A 253 -12.37 29.54 -1.13
N LEU A 254 -12.74 28.26 -1.21
CA LEU A 254 -11.82 27.14 -0.98
C LEU A 254 -10.89 26.99 -2.20
N GLY A 255 -9.60 26.74 -1.98
CA GLY A 255 -8.60 26.61 -3.07
C GLY A 255 -8.13 27.92 -3.71
N GLY A 256 -8.56 29.09 -3.21
CA GLY A 256 -8.18 30.40 -3.76
C GLY A 256 -6.67 30.70 -3.74
N ASN A 257 -5.92 30.13 -2.80
CA ASN A 257 -4.46 30.27 -2.71
C ASN A 257 -3.72 29.69 -3.92
N VAL A 258 -4.28 28.65 -4.57
CA VAL A 258 -3.69 28.06 -5.78
C VAL A 258 -3.88 29.00 -6.96
N LEU A 259 -5.04 29.64 -7.07
CA LEU A 259 -5.25 30.65 -8.10
C LEU A 259 -4.36 31.87 -7.93
N LYS A 260 -4.10 32.29 -6.68
CA LYS A 260 -3.12 33.35 -6.40
C LYS A 260 -1.72 33.00 -6.92
N ARG A 261 -1.27 31.75 -6.71
CA ARG A 261 0.09 31.29 -7.04
C ARG A 261 0.28 30.97 -8.52
N GLU A 262 -0.68 30.27 -9.11
CA GLU A 262 -0.55 29.66 -10.45
C GLU A 262 -1.18 30.49 -11.57
N VAL A 263 -2.14 31.37 -11.27
CA VAL A 263 -2.84 32.18 -12.29
C VAL A 263 -2.43 33.65 -12.20
N ASN A 264 -2.89 34.40 -11.19
CA ASN A 264 -2.41 35.75 -10.85
C ASN A 264 -2.99 36.24 -9.51
N GLU A 265 -2.40 37.32 -8.95
CA GLU A 265 -2.90 37.92 -7.71
C GLU A 265 -4.30 38.54 -7.86
N GLU A 266 -4.63 39.08 -9.04
CA GLU A 266 -5.95 39.66 -9.34
C GLU A 266 -7.08 38.62 -9.30
N ALA A 267 -6.82 37.35 -9.64
CA ALA A 267 -7.79 36.26 -9.62
C ALA A 267 -8.26 35.96 -8.19
N MET A 268 -7.37 36.01 -7.21
CA MET A 268 -7.72 35.80 -5.80
C MET A 268 -8.54 36.97 -5.24
N VAL A 269 -8.16 38.20 -5.59
CA VAL A 269 -8.91 39.41 -5.22
C VAL A 269 -10.31 39.34 -5.83
N ASN A 270 -10.42 39.01 -7.12
CA ASN A 270 -11.69 38.83 -7.79
C ASN A 270 -12.54 37.77 -7.11
N LEU A 271 -11.99 36.58 -6.80
CA LEU A 271 -12.68 35.52 -6.06
C LEU A 271 -13.20 35.90 -4.69
N SER A 272 -12.56 36.86 -4.04
CA SER A 272 -12.98 37.35 -2.72
C SER A 272 -14.24 38.22 -2.80
N TYR A 273 -14.59 38.72 -4.00
CA TYR A 273 -15.78 39.54 -4.26
C TYR A 273 -16.81 38.88 -5.20
N ARG A 274 -16.35 38.11 -6.20
CA ARG A 274 -17.14 37.42 -7.25
C ARG A 274 -16.43 36.19 -7.78
N GLN A 275 -17.17 35.17 -8.21
CA GLN A 275 -16.62 33.97 -8.83
C GLN A 275 -15.67 34.27 -10.01
N TYR A 276 -14.46 33.68 -10.00
CA TYR A 276 -13.49 33.85 -11.09
C TYR A 276 -13.93 33.11 -12.36
N LYS A 277 -13.90 33.82 -13.48
CA LYS A 277 -14.11 33.29 -14.83
C LYS A 277 -12.74 33.05 -15.47
N PHE A 278 -12.49 31.84 -15.96
CA PHE A 278 -11.23 31.53 -16.63
C PHE A 278 -11.10 32.32 -17.93
N SER A 279 -9.91 32.87 -18.18
CA SER A 279 -9.61 33.57 -19.43
C SER A 279 -9.44 32.59 -20.59
N GLU A 280 -9.57 33.07 -21.83
CA GLU A 280 -9.28 32.22 -23.01
C GLU A 280 -7.82 31.74 -23.01
N ALA A 281 -6.90 32.54 -22.46
CA ALA A 281 -5.50 32.16 -22.29
C ALA A 281 -5.34 31.03 -21.25
N ASP A 282 -6.06 31.09 -20.12
CA ASP A 282 -6.04 30.05 -19.09
C ASP A 282 -6.54 28.71 -19.68
N ILE A 283 -7.68 28.75 -20.37
CA ILE A 283 -8.28 27.57 -21.01
C ILE A 283 -7.35 27.01 -22.08
N LYS A 284 -6.74 27.86 -22.89
CA LYS A 284 -5.75 27.44 -23.89
C LYS A 284 -4.54 26.79 -23.21
N HIS A 285 -4.04 27.34 -22.13
CA HIS A 285 -2.90 26.77 -21.41
C HIS A 285 -3.22 25.41 -20.81
N PHE A 286 -4.39 25.23 -20.20
CA PHE A 286 -4.85 23.92 -19.70
C PHE A 286 -5.00 22.88 -20.82
N ARG A 287 -5.35 23.32 -22.04
CA ARG A 287 -5.51 22.44 -23.21
C ARG A 287 -4.17 22.07 -23.85
N ASP A 288 -3.27 23.05 -23.99
CA ASP A 288 -1.99 22.90 -24.68
C ASP A 288 -0.93 22.21 -23.80
N ASP A 289 -1.02 22.32 -22.47
CA ASP A 289 -0.13 21.67 -21.50
C ASP A 289 -0.89 20.79 -20.48
N PRO A 290 -1.08 19.49 -20.80
CA PRO A 290 -1.73 18.54 -19.90
C PRO A 290 -0.98 18.28 -18.58
N GLN A 291 0.35 18.47 -18.55
CA GLN A 291 1.13 18.27 -17.33
C GLN A 291 0.90 19.42 -16.35
N TYR A 292 0.88 20.65 -16.86
CA TYR A 292 0.49 21.82 -16.08
C TYR A 292 -0.94 21.68 -15.54
N HIS A 293 -1.90 21.28 -16.40
CA HIS A 293 -3.28 21.06 -15.96
C HIS A 293 -3.40 20.00 -14.85
N LEU A 294 -2.63 18.91 -14.96
CA LEU A 294 -2.57 17.89 -13.91
C LEU A 294 -1.96 18.45 -12.61
N HIS A 295 -0.87 19.18 -12.69
CA HIS A 295 -0.22 19.79 -11.53
C HIS A 295 -1.15 20.78 -10.82
N PHE A 296 -1.82 21.65 -11.58
CA PHE A 296 -2.81 22.60 -11.07
C PHE A 296 -3.92 21.88 -10.29
N ARG A 297 -4.46 20.78 -10.83
CA ARG A 297 -5.46 19.96 -10.14
C ARG A 297 -4.89 19.32 -8.87
N GLN A 298 -3.67 18.78 -8.90
CA GLN A 298 -3.02 18.18 -7.73
C GLN A 298 -2.84 19.20 -6.59
N GLU A 299 -2.44 20.43 -6.90
CA GLU A 299 -2.30 21.50 -5.91
C GLU A 299 -3.63 21.88 -5.27
N ILE A 300 -4.71 22.05 -6.05
CA ILE A 300 -6.05 22.35 -5.48
C ILE A 300 -6.52 21.21 -4.58
N GLU A 301 -6.35 19.96 -5.02
CA GLU A 301 -6.77 18.79 -4.23
C GLU A 301 -5.94 18.69 -2.94
N ALA A 302 -4.63 18.95 -3.00
CA ALA A 302 -3.78 18.98 -1.82
C ALA A 302 -4.22 20.05 -0.81
N GLU A 303 -4.53 21.27 -1.27
CA GLU A 303 -5.04 22.35 -0.41
C GLU A 303 -6.37 21.99 0.26
N LEU A 304 -7.34 21.45 -0.49
CA LEU A 304 -8.63 21.01 0.09
C LEU A 304 -8.43 19.91 1.15
N ASN A 305 -7.50 18.99 0.93
CA ASN A 305 -7.24 17.92 1.88
C ASN A 305 -6.52 18.40 3.16
N LYS A 306 -5.62 19.40 3.06
CA LYS A 306 -4.91 20.01 4.21
C LYS A 306 -5.85 20.67 5.22
N ILE A 307 -7.00 21.16 4.75
CA ILE A 307 -8.03 21.81 5.58
C ILE A 307 -8.64 20.86 6.62
N PHE A 308 -8.36 19.55 6.57
CA PHE A 308 -8.89 18.58 7.54
C PHE A 308 -8.63 18.97 9.01
N GLY A 309 -7.51 19.64 9.30
CA GLY A 309 -7.18 20.13 10.64
C GLY A 309 -8.23 21.10 11.23
N VAL A 310 -9.06 21.75 10.40
CA VAL A 310 -10.18 22.58 10.82
C VAL A 310 -11.27 21.79 11.50
N PHE A 311 -11.47 20.51 11.15
CA PHE A 311 -12.54 19.70 11.72
C PHE A 311 -12.20 19.11 13.09
N ILE A 312 -10.96 19.30 13.57
CA ILE A 312 -10.53 18.89 14.91
C ILE A 312 -10.88 20.00 15.91
N LYS A 313 -11.59 19.64 16.99
CA LYS A 313 -12.08 20.58 17.99
C LYS A 313 -10.91 21.21 18.74
N GLY A 314 -10.89 22.54 18.83
CA GLY A 314 -9.86 23.29 19.56
C GLY A 314 -8.49 23.37 18.87
N SER A 315 -8.37 22.91 17.62
CA SER A 315 -7.12 23.04 16.87
C SER A 315 -6.78 24.51 16.60
N GLU A 316 -5.48 24.83 16.50
CA GLU A 316 -5.02 26.17 16.13
C GLU A 316 -5.63 26.61 14.78
N MET A 317 -5.72 25.68 13.84
CA MET A 317 -6.30 25.91 12.52
C MET A 317 -7.80 26.25 12.59
N ASN A 318 -8.58 25.57 13.44
CA ASN A 318 -10.00 25.90 13.63
C ASN A 318 -10.18 27.30 14.27
N ASN A 319 -9.39 27.60 15.30
CA ASN A 319 -9.45 28.89 16.00
C ASN A 319 -9.04 30.05 15.08
N ASN A 320 -7.99 29.86 14.28
CA ASN A 320 -7.56 30.84 13.29
C ASN A 320 -8.61 31.02 12.19
N LEU A 321 -9.18 29.93 11.67
CA LEU A 321 -10.26 30.03 10.67
C LEU A 321 -11.47 30.78 11.23
N ARG A 322 -11.85 30.53 12.48
CA ARG A 322 -12.96 31.25 13.13
C ARG A 322 -12.72 32.76 13.14
N LYS A 323 -11.52 33.22 13.46
CA LYS A 323 -11.16 34.65 13.44
C LYS A 323 -11.23 35.22 12.03
N VAL A 324 -10.53 34.59 11.09
CA VAL A 324 -10.45 35.04 9.69
C VAL A 324 -11.83 35.11 9.02
N VAL A 325 -12.66 34.07 9.18
CA VAL A 325 -14.01 34.05 8.60
C VAL A 325 -14.90 35.11 9.25
N THR A 326 -14.77 35.33 10.56
CA THR A 326 -15.55 36.37 11.26
C THR A 326 -15.18 37.78 10.77
N GLU A 327 -13.88 38.06 10.65
CA GLU A 327 -13.38 39.33 10.12
C GLU A 327 -13.85 39.55 8.68
N GLU A 328 -13.76 38.52 7.84
CA GLU A 328 -14.18 38.59 6.45
C GLU A 328 -15.70 38.79 6.30
N MET A 329 -16.51 38.07 7.09
CA MET A 329 -17.96 38.25 7.09
C MET A 329 -18.34 39.69 7.50
N ASN A 330 -17.68 40.24 8.52
CA ASN A 330 -17.90 41.62 8.95
C ASN A 330 -17.47 42.63 7.88
N ARG A 331 -16.33 42.38 7.22
CA ARG A 331 -15.82 43.21 6.11
C ARG A 331 -16.80 43.27 4.95
N ARG A 332 -17.35 42.12 4.54
CA ARG A 332 -18.29 42.00 3.40
C ARG A 332 -19.67 42.62 3.66
N MET A 333 -20.14 42.63 4.90
CA MET A 333 -21.40 43.30 5.27
C MET A 333 -21.26 44.83 5.40
N GLY A 334 -20.05 45.37 5.55
CA GLY A 334 -19.83 46.81 5.68
C GLY A 334 -20.25 47.42 7.04
N PRO A 335 -20.24 48.75 7.18
CA PRO A 335 -20.63 49.45 8.42
C PRO A 335 -22.16 49.39 8.66
N GLY A 336 -22.59 49.21 9.91
CA GLY A 336 -24.01 49.09 10.29
C GLY A 336 -24.53 47.65 10.47
N HIS A 337 -25.85 47.46 10.45
CA HIS A 337 -26.54 46.15 10.52
C HIS A 337 -26.16 45.26 11.71
N GLU A 338 -26.03 45.83 12.91
CA GLU A 338 -25.55 45.12 14.11
C GLU A 338 -26.41 43.90 14.50
N GLU A 339 -27.73 43.98 14.33
CA GLU A 339 -28.63 42.84 14.59
C GLU A 339 -28.36 41.66 13.63
N LEU A 340 -28.08 41.95 12.35
CA LEU A 340 -27.72 40.93 11.36
C LEU A 340 -26.36 40.31 11.69
N LYS A 341 -25.36 41.13 12.02
CA LYS A 341 -24.00 40.67 12.39
C LYS A 341 -24.04 39.75 13.62
N LYS A 342 -24.80 40.15 14.64
CA LYS A 342 -24.97 39.35 15.87
C LYS A 342 -25.71 38.04 15.61
N PHE A 343 -26.68 38.03 14.70
CA PHE A 343 -27.42 36.82 14.37
C PHE A 343 -26.61 35.87 13.49
N ILE A 344 -26.02 36.35 12.40
CA ILE A 344 -25.48 35.49 11.33
C ILE A 344 -24.21 34.74 11.74
N ILE A 345 -23.40 35.30 12.66
CA ILE A 345 -22.16 34.70 13.16
C ILE A 345 -22.51 33.57 14.16
N PRO A 346 -22.28 32.29 13.81
CA PRO A 346 -22.65 31.18 14.68
C PRO A 346 -21.79 31.07 15.94
N LYS A 347 -22.37 30.49 17.01
CA LYS A 347 -21.62 30.16 18.24
C LYS A 347 -20.75 28.90 18.09
N PHE A 348 -21.20 27.93 17.31
CA PHE A 348 -20.49 26.67 17.02
C PHE A 348 -19.31 26.88 16.06
N SER A 349 -18.32 26.00 16.12
CA SER A 349 -17.08 26.08 15.36
C SER A 349 -17.29 25.95 13.84
N PRO A 350 -16.50 26.66 13.01
CA PRO A 350 -16.55 26.49 11.55
C PRO A 350 -16.21 25.04 11.19
N GLY A 351 -16.95 24.47 10.23
CA GLY A 351 -16.83 23.06 9.82
C GLY A 351 -17.83 22.09 10.47
N CYS A 352 -18.56 22.50 11.52
CA CYS A 352 -19.65 21.67 12.09
C CYS A 352 -20.78 21.40 11.09
N ARG A 353 -21.01 22.36 10.19
CA ARG A 353 -21.77 22.19 8.94
C ARG A 353 -20.82 22.30 7.76
N ARG A 354 -21.21 21.75 6.60
CA ARG A 354 -20.48 21.91 5.34
C ARG A 354 -20.25 23.40 5.07
N LEU A 355 -18.98 23.78 4.92
CA LEU A 355 -18.60 25.15 4.58
C LEU A 355 -19.08 25.46 3.16
N THR A 356 -19.73 26.60 2.98
CA THR A 356 -20.26 27.01 1.68
C THR A 356 -19.66 28.37 1.31
N PRO A 357 -18.99 28.47 0.16
CA PRO A 357 -18.65 29.77 -0.43
C PRO A 357 -19.94 30.52 -0.75
N GLY A 358 -20.12 31.70 -0.18
CA GLY A 358 -21.32 32.52 -0.41
C GLY A 358 -21.01 33.71 -1.28
N ASP A 359 -20.87 33.52 -2.59
CA ASP A 359 -20.61 34.61 -3.53
C ASP A 359 -21.81 35.58 -3.56
N GLY A 360 -21.56 36.86 -3.30
CA GLY A 360 -22.59 37.92 -3.28
C GLY A 360 -23.69 37.81 -2.20
N TYR A 361 -23.67 36.80 -1.33
CA TYR A 361 -24.75 36.57 -0.36
C TYR A 361 -24.80 37.61 0.76
N LEU A 362 -23.65 37.90 1.37
CA LEU A 362 -23.57 38.88 2.46
C LEU A 362 -23.86 40.30 1.95
N GLU A 363 -23.43 40.60 0.73
CA GLU A 363 -23.67 41.86 0.04
C GLU A 363 -25.14 42.02 -0.34
N ALA A 364 -25.83 40.93 -0.70
CA ALA A 364 -27.26 40.93 -1.01
C ALA A 364 -28.13 41.14 0.25
N LEU A 365 -27.72 40.60 1.40
CA LEU A 365 -28.47 40.74 2.67
C LEU A 365 -28.54 42.18 3.19
N VAL A 366 -27.58 43.04 2.82
CA VAL A 366 -27.52 44.45 3.24
C VAL A 366 -28.16 45.41 2.22
N GLN A 367 -28.66 44.90 1.09
CA GLN A 367 -29.33 45.73 0.10
C GLN A 367 -30.68 46.25 0.61
N PRO A 368 -31.11 47.45 0.19
CA PRO A 368 -32.34 48.07 0.70
C PRO A 368 -33.62 47.31 0.32
N ASN A 369 -33.58 46.47 -0.72
CA ASN A 369 -34.71 45.65 -1.15
C ASN A 369 -34.71 44.23 -0.52
N VAL A 370 -33.82 43.96 0.44
CA VAL A 370 -33.77 42.67 1.15
C VAL A 370 -34.02 42.89 2.64
N THR A 371 -34.98 42.14 3.18
CA THR A 371 -35.36 42.18 4.59
C THR A 371 -35.03 40.85 5.26
N PRO A 372 -33.98 40.78 6.11
CA PRO A 372 -33.73 39.61 6.95
C PRO A 372 -34.79 39.52 8.06
N VAL A 373 -35.53 38.41 8.08
CA VAL A 373 -36.55 38.12 9.10
C VAL A 373 -36.01 37.06 10.05
N TYR A 374 -35.88 37.39 11.33
CA TYR A 374 -35.36 36.51 12.36
C TYR A 374 -36.48 35.71 13.03
N GLY A 375 -36.19 34.48 13.46
CA GLY A 375 -37.10 33.68 14.27
C GLY A 375 -37.81 32.55 13.51
N GLY A 376 -38.77 31.91 14.19
CA GLY A 376 -39.54 30.79 13.65
C GLY A 376 -40.79 31.25 12.90
N ILE A 377 -41.22 30.46 11.92
CA ILE A 377 -42.51 30.64 11.23
C ILE A 377 -43.57 29.80 11.97
N THR A 378 -44.68 30.42 12.35
CA THR A 378 -45.75 29.78 13.13
C THR A 378 -46.79 29.11 12.22
N LYS A 379 -47.26 29.81 11.19
CA LYS A 379 -48.21 29.29 10.20
C LYS A 379 -48.14 30.04 8.86
N GLY A 380 -48.57 29.39 7.79
CA GLY A 380 -48.91 30.05 6.53
C GLY A 380 -50.25 30.79 6.64
N THR A 381 -50.38 31.89 5.90
CA THR A 381 -51.64 32.62 5.71
C THR A 381 -51.98 32.68 4.22
N GLU A 382 -53.18 33.10 3.85
CA GLU A 382 -53.55 33.20 2.43
C GLU A 382 -52.66 34.19 1.66
N GLN A 383 -52.14 35.22 2.34
CA GLN A 383 -51.35 36.31 1.77
C GLN A 383 -49.84 36.19 2.04
N GLY A 384 -49.39 35.22 2.84
CA GLY A 384 -47.97 35.02 3.13
C GLY A 384 -47.69 34.17 4.36
N LEU A 385 -46.85 34.66 5.28
CA LEU A 385 -46.35 33.90 6.43
C LEU A 385 -46.49 34.67 7.75
N LEU A 386 -46.88 33.98 8.82
CA LEU A 386 -46.92 34.53 10.18
C LEU A 386 -45.69 34.09 10.96
N THR A 387 -44.91 35.05 11.47
CA THR A 387 -43.73 34.78 12.30
C THR A 387 -44.10 34.60 13.78
N ALA A 388 -43.17 34.10 14.58
CA ALA A 388 -43.34 33.92 16.03
C ALA A 388 -43.63 35.25 16.76
N ASP A 389 -43.18 36.37 16.20
CA ASP A 389 -43.36 37.72 16.75
C ASP A 389 -44.77 38.29 16.48
N GLY A 390 -45.65 37.51 15.84
CA GLY A 390 -47.02 37.90 15.53
C GLY A 390 -47.17 38.80 14.30
N VAL A 391 -46.08 39.04 13.56
CA VAL A 391 -46.08 39.86 12.34
C VAL A 391 -46.43 39.00 11.13
N GLU A 392 -47.39 39.47 10.32
CA GLU A 392 -47.73 38.86 9.05
C GLU A 392 -46.93 39.49 7.90
N HIS A 393 -46.16 38.64 7.23
CA HIS A 393 -45.34 38.99 6.09
C HIS A 393 -46.09 38.66 4.80
N LYS A 394 -46.49 39.67 4.04
CA LYS A 394 -47.23 39.50 2.77
C LYS A 394 -46.24 39.22 1.63
N LEU A 395 -46.52 38.19 0.83
CA LEU A 395 -45.63 37.68 -0.21
C LEU A 395 -46.43 37.38 -1.47
N ASP A 396 -45.83 37.63 -2.64
CA ASP A 396 -46.39 37.22 -3.93
C ASP A 396 -45.94 35.80 -4.30
N VAL A 397 -44.68 35.46 -4.01
CA VAL A 397 -44.07 34.16 -4.34
C VAL A 397 -43.31 33.63 -3.13
N LEU A 398 -43.38 32.32 -2.90
CA LEU A 398 -42.68 31.65 -1.80
C LEU A 398 -41.67 30.61 -2.31
N ILE A 399 -40.40 30.78 -1.95
CA ILE A 399 -39.29 29.87 -2.27
C ILE A 399 -38.83 29.16 -0.99
N CYS A 400 -38.93 27.84 -0.99
CA CYS A 400 -38.45 26.99 0.09
C CYS A 400 -37.05 26.45 -0.23
N ALA A 401 -36.01 27.03 0.38
CA ALA A 401 -34.63 26.56 0.35
C ALA A 401 -34.31 25.72 1.61
N THR A 402 -35.21 24.79 1.93
CA THR A 402 -35.26 24.07 3.21
C THR A 402 -34.43 22.78 3.24
N GLY A 403 -33.75 22.47 2.14
CA GLY A 403 -32.84 21.34 2.01
C GLY A 403 -33.56 20.02 1.68
N PHE A 404 -32.93 18.91 2.02
CA PHE A 404 -33.40 17.56 1.71
C PHE A 404 -33.61 16.74 2.98
N LYS A 405 -34.44 15.70 2.89
CA LYS A 405 -34.40 14.59 3.83
C LYS A 405 -33.21 13.72 3.44
N ALA A 406 -32.11 13.83 4.20
CA ALA A 406 -30.92 13.02 3.96
C ALA A 406 -31.30 11.53 3.92
N ALA A 407 -30.94 10.86 2.83
CA ALA A 407 -31.24 9.45 2.63
C ALA A 407 -30.28 8.58 3.45
N PHE A 408 -30.50 8.56 4.77
CA PHE A 408 -29.86 7.61 5.67
C PHE A 408 -30.29 6.18 5.40
N GLN A 409 -31.42 5.99 4.70
CA GLN A 409 -31.95 4.73 4.20
C GLN A 409 -32.21 4.85 2.69
N PRO A 410 -32.18 3.74 1.93
CA PRO A 410 -32.56 3.75 0.52
C PRO A 410 -33.97 4.33 0.32
N ALA A 411 -34.20 5.00 -0.82
CA ALA A 411 -35.49 5.61 -1.15
C ALA A 411 -36.60 4.58 -1.51
N PHE A 412 -36.23 3.30 -1.59
CA PHE A 412 -37.07 2.17 -1.94
C PHE A 412 -36.95 1.09 -0.87
N THR A 413 -37.95 0.21 -0.78
CA THR A 413 -37.96 -0.84 0.24
C THR A 413 -36.96 -1.93 -0.14
N VAL A 414 -36.00 -2.22 0.74
CA VAL A 414 -35.05 -3.32 0.56
C VAL A 414 -35.35 -4.40 1.59
N ILE A 415 -35.58 -5.64 1.17
CA ILE A 415 -36.00 -6.74 2.03
C ILE A 415 -34.95 -7.86 1.97
N ASN A 416 -34.47 -8.29 3.14
CA ASN A 416 -33.48 -9.36 3.26
C ASN A 416 -34.11 -10.76 3.12
N GLY A 417 -33.28 -11.79 3.20
CA GLY A 417 -33.70 -13.20 3.13
C GLY A 417 -34.65 -13.65 4.24
N GLU A 418 -34.61 -13.01 5.40
CA GLU A 418 -35.50 -13.28 6.54
C GLU A 418 -36.87 -12.59 6.41
N GLY A 419 -37.08 -11.82 5.33
CA GLY A 419 -38.32 -11.07 5.11
C GLY A 419 -38.41 -9.74 5.86
N LYS A 420 -37.33 -9.30 6.53
CA LYS A 420 -37.26 -7.99 7.19
C LYS A 420 -36.81 -6.91 6.23
N SER A 421 -37.45 -5.75 6.31
CA SER A 421 -37.00 -4.57 5.57
C SER A 421 -35.74 -3.97 6.20
N ILE A 422 -34.94 -3.25 5.42
CA ILE A 422 -33.77 -2.50 5.89
C ILE A 422 -34.12 -1.50 7.00
N LYS A 423 -35.34 -0.97 6.97
CA LYS A 423 -35.86 -0.06 8.00
C LYS A 423 -36.13 -0.78 9.32
N GLU A 424 -36.69 -1.97 9.27
CA GLU A 424 -36.97 -2.79 10.46
C GLU A 424 -35.68 -3.37 11.05
N ASP A 425 -34.75 -3.79 10.20
CA ASP A 425 -33.47 -4.39 10.61
C ASP A 425 -32.53 -3.39 11.28
N TRP A 426 -32.50 -2.15 10.78
CA TRP A 426 -31.66 -1.09 11.33
C TRP A 426 -32.26 -0.43 12.58
N GLY A 427 -33.57 -0.58 12.79
CA GLY A 427 -34.28 0.02 13.92
C GLY A 427 -34.37 1.55 13.88
N GLU A 428 -34.80 2.15 14.99
CA GLU A 428 -34.90 3.61 15.15
C GLU A 428 -33.52 4.30 15.36
N ASP A 429 -32.52 3.54 15.80
CA ASP A 429 -31.28 4.07 16.39
C ASP A 429 -30.02 4.08 15.48
N GLY A 430 -30.10 3.65 14.21
CA GLY A 430 -29.02 4.03 13.29
C GLY A 430 -28.84 3.30 11.98
N VAL A 431 -27.93 3.82 11.15
CA VAL A 431 -27.57 3.24 9.86
C VAL A 431 -26.48 2.19 10.01
N ASN A 432 -26.72 0.98 9.51
CA ASN A 432 -25.75 -0.11 9.50
C ASN A 432 -25.14 -0.29 8.10
N LEU A 433 -24.20 0.59 7.74
CA LEU A 433 -23.38 0.46 6.54
C LEU A 433 -21.89 0.42 6.87
N TYR A 434 -21.24 -0.68 6.51
CA TYR A 434 -19.80 -0.82 6.62
C TYR A 434 -19.11 0.04 5.56
N PHE A 435 -18.33 1.01 6.02
CA PHE A 435 -17.69 2.06 5.21
C PHE A 435 -18.65 2.85 4.28
N GLY A 436 -19.95 2.86 4.57
CA GLY A 436 -20.95 3.46 3.67
C GLY A 436 -21.19 2.69 2.37
N VAL A 437 -20.74 1.42 2.28
CA VAL A 437 -20.81 0.61 1.06
C VAL A 437 -21.69 -0.63 1.22
N THR A 438 -21.46 -1.47 2.22
CA THR A 438 -22.13 -2.77 2.36
C THR A 438 -22.95 -2.84 3.64
N ALA A 439 -24.09 -3.52 3.61
CA ALA A 439 -24.92 -3.70 4.80
C ALA A 439 -24.86 -5.17 5.28
N PRO A 440 -24.66 -5.43 6.58
CA PRO A 440 -24.81 -6.78 7.14
C PRO A 440 -26.21 -7.35 6.89
N ARG A 441 -26.33 -8.67 6.72
CA ARG A 441 -27.61 -9.38 6.42
C ARG A 441 -28.30 -9.01 5.10
N PHE A 442 -27.78 -8.07 4.31
CA PHE A 442 -28.25 -7.74 2.96
C PHE A 442 -27.22 -8.20 1.91
N PRO A 443 -27.27 -9.47 1.48
CA PRO A 443 -26.27 -10.02 0.56
C PRO A 443 -26.28 -9.36 -0.81
N ASN A 444 -25.09 -9.17 -1.40
CA ASN A 444 -24.89 -8.58 -2.73
C ASN A 444 -25.54 -7.20 -2.93
N PHE A 445 -25.85 -6.50 -1.83
CA PHE A 445 -26.36 -5.14 -1.83
C PHE A 445 -25.23 -4.17 -1.53
N PHE A 446 -25.03 -3.20 -2.42
CA PHE A 446 -24.00 -2.18 -2.29
C PHE A 446 -24.62 -0.79 -2.38
N THR A 447 -24.05 0.18 -1.68
CA THR A 447 -24.40 1.60 -1.78
C THR A 447 -23.16 2.38 -2.18
N VAL A 448 -23.31 3.37 -3.06
CA VAL A 448 -22.21 4.26 -3.44
C VAL A 448 -22.29 5.53 -2.60
N VAL A 449 -21.27 5.77 -1.79
CA VAL A 449 -21.14 6.97 -0.94
C VAL A 449 -22.33 7.14 0.02
N GLY A 450 -22.73 6.03 0.67
CA GLY A 450 -23.78 6.03 1.69
C GLY A 450 -23.31 6.53 3.06
N PRO A 451 -24.19 6.54 4.08
CA PRO A 451 -23.84 6.93 5.45
C PRO A 451 -22.58 6.27 6.00
N GLY A 452 -21.67 7.09 6.53
CA GLY A 452 -20.31 6.70 6.92
C GLY A 452 -19.23 6.97 5.86
N ALA A 453 -19.59 7.51 4.69
CA ALA A 453 -18.66 7.90 3.64
C ALA A 453 -18.10 9.33 3.83
N THR A 454 -17.16 9.73 2.98
CA THR A 454 -16.48 11.03 3.03
C THR A 454 -17.32 12.13 2.39
N TRP A 455 -18.12 12.85 3.19
CA TRP A 455 -18.94 13.98 2.69
C TRP A 455 -18.49 15.36 3.18
N SER A 456 -17.70 15.42 4.25
CA SER A 456 -17.38 16.67 4.96
C SER A 456 -16.16 17.40 4.41
N ASN A 457 -15.19 16.66 3.86
CA ASN A 457 -13.93 17.20 3.36
C ASN A 457 -13.58 16.62 1.99
N GLY A 458 -12.92 17.44 1.15
CA GLY A 458 -12.45 17.11 -0.20
C GLY A 458 -13.55 16.89 -1.24
N THR A 459 -13.15 16.33 -2.38
CA THR A 459 -14.02 16.19 -3.55
C THR A 459 -14.80 14.86 -3.53
N LEU A 460 -16.10 14.92 -3.86
CA LEU A 460 -16.99 13.74 -3.83
C LEU A 460 -16.67 12.72 -4.94
N LEU A 461 -16.32 13.16 -6.15
CA LEU A 461 -16.14 12.27 -7.30
C LEU A 461 -14.98 11.25 -7.11
N PRO A 462 -13.81 11.61 -6.56
CA PRO A 462 -12.80 10.62 -6.17
C PRO A 462 -13.30 9.56 -5.17
N SER A 463 -14.25 9.92 -4.29
CA SER A 463 -14.89 8.98 -3.35
C SER A 463 -15.81 8.00 -4.05
N VAL A 464 -16.62 8.50 -4.98
CA VAL A 464 -17.43 7.70 -5.89
C VAL A 464 -16.54 6.71 -6.64
N GLU A 465 -15.46 7.19 -7.27
CA GLU A 465 -14.55 6.34 -8.03
C GLU A 465 -13.94 5.21 -7.19
N THR A 466 -13.45 5.53 -5.98
CA THR A 466 -12.83 4.56 -5.08
C THR A 466 -13.85 3.52 -4.60
N THR A 467 -15.07 3.96 -4.26
CA THR A 467 -16.15 3.09 -3.83
C THR A 467 -16.59 2.15 -4.95
N VAL A 468 -16.74 2.68 -6.17
CA VAL A 468 -17.08 1.88 -7.36
C VAL A 468 -15.97 0.86 -7.64
N GLU A 469 -14.69 1.25 -7.61
CA GLU A 469 -13.58 0.30 -7.79
C GLU A 469 -13.58 -0.83 -6.76
N TYR A 470 -13.92 -0.52 -5.51
CA TYR A 470 -14.07 -1.53 -4.46
C TYR A 470 -15.20 -2.51 -4.78
N ILE A 471 -16.39 -2.00 -5.13
CA ILE A 471 -17.53 -2.83 -5.53
C ILE A 471 -17.15 -3.70 -6.73
N LEU A 472 -16.50 -3.17 -7.77
CA LEU A 472 -16.11 -3.94 -8.95
C LEU A 472 -15.07 -5.03 -8.65
N LYS A 473 -14.15 -4.79 -7.72
CA LYS A 473 -13.22 -5.85 -7.25
C LYS A 473 -13.98 -6.98 -6.56
N VAL A 474 -15.00 -6.65 -5.78
CA VAL A 474 -15.90 -7.62 -5.16
C VAL A 474 -16.70 -8.38 -6.22
N ILE A 475 -17.28 -7.70 -7.21
CA ILE A 475 -18.01 -8.35 -8.31
C ILE A 475 -17.09 -9.32 -9.07
N ARG A 476 -15.87 -8.90 -9.41
CA ARG A 476 -14.89 -9.76 -10.07
C ARG A 476 -14.57 -11.00 -9.24
N LYS A 477 -14.50 -10.86 -7.92
CA LYS A 477 -14.31 -11.98 -6.99
C LYS A 477 -15.50 -12.94 -7.05
N ILE A 478 -16.73 -12.41 -7.00
CA ILE A 478 -17.96 -13.21 -7.12
C ILE A 478 -18.00 -13.97 -8.44
N GLN A 479 -17.57 -13.35 -9.55
CA GLN A 479 -17.53 -13.98 -10.87
C GLN A 479 -16.52 -15.12 -10.97
N ARG A 480 -15.31 -14.95 -10.42
CA ARG A 480 -14.17 -15.87 -10.62
C ARG A 480 -14.11 -17.01 -9.60
N GLU A 481 -14.69 -16.80 -8.42
CA GLU A 481 -14.70 -17.80 -7.33
C GLU A 481 -16.06 -18.47 -7.17
N SER A 482 -17.00 -18.26 -8.11
CA SER A 482 -18.35 -18.85 -8.09
C SER A 482 -19.08 -18.64 -6.76
N ILE A 483 -18.96 -17.44 -6.19
CA ILE A 483 -19.64 -17.08 -4.93
C ILE A 483 -21.13 -16.85 -5.23
N LYS A 484 -21.99 -17.41 -4.37
CA LYS A 484 -23.45 -17.25 -4.43
C LYS A 484 -23.87 -15.90 -3.87
N SER A 485 -23.44 -15.60 -2.64
CA SER A 485 -23.75 -14.34 -1.97
C SER A 485 -22.62 -13.88 -1.05
N MET A 486 -22.55 -12.57 -0.85
CA MET A 486 -21.58 -11.94 0.04
C MET A 486 -22.25 -10.84 0.86
N ALA A 487 -22.08 -10.87 2.17
CA ALA A 487 -22.55 -9.83 3.10
C ALA A 487 -21.43 -9.45 4.08
N THR A 488 -21.55 -8.30 4.73
CA THR A 488 -20.59 -7.90 5.79
C THR A 488 -20.99 -8.50 7.13
N LYS A 489 -20.00 -8.93 7.91
CA LYS A 489 -20.22 -9.36 9.29
C LYS A 489 -20.65 -8.18 10.16
N GLN A 490 -21.57 -8.43 11.08
CA GLN A 490 -22.03 -7.41 12.03
C GLN A 490 -20.88 -6.92 12.93
N GLU A 491 -20.04 -7.83 13.44
CA GLU A 491 -18.89 -7.50 14.31
C GLU A 491 -17.94 -6.48 13.68
N ALA A 492 -17.61 -6.65 12.39
CA ALA A 492 -16.73 -5.73 11.67
C ALA A 492 -17.35 -4.34 11.50
N LEU A 493 -18.68 -4.26 11.43
CA LEU A 493 -19.42 -3.00 11.40
C LEU A 493 -19.40 -2.32 12.77
N ASP A 494 -19.60 -3.09 13.84
CA ASP A 494 -19.63 -2.57 15.20
C ASP A 494 -18.25 -1.98 15.60
N ASP A 495 -17.16 -2.67 15.25
CA ASP A 495 -15.78 -2.22 15.51
C ASP A 495 -15.47 -0.87 14.85
N ILE A 496 -15.81 -0.73 13.55
CA ILE A 496 -15.51 0.51 12.83
C ILE A 496 -16.36 1.67 13.35
N PHE A 497 -17.61 1.42 13.68
CA PHE A 497 -18.49 2.44 14.23
C PHE A 497 -18.07 2.86 15.64
N ALA A 498 -17.64 1.93 16.49
CA ALA A 498 -17.06 2.27 17.80
C ALA A 498 -15.83 3.18 17.66
N HIS A 499 -14.97 2.92 16.65
CA HIS A 499 -13.85 3.78 16.33
C HIS A 499 -14.30 5.18 15.83
N MET A 500 -15.28 5.24 14.94
CA MET A 500 -15.82 6.51 14.45
C MET A 500 -16.43 7.33 15.57
N ASP A 501 -17.22 6.72 16.45
CA ASP A 501 -17.88 7.39 17.56
C ASP A 501 -16.86 7.97 18.56
N GLU A 502 -15.78 7.23 18.87
CA GLU A 502 -14.72 7.72 19.75
C GLU A 502 -13.95 8.90 19.12
N LEU A 503 -13.63 8.80 17.82
CA LEU A 503 -12.91 9.85 17.12
C LEU A 503 -13.76 11.11 16.96
N HIS A 504 -15.06 10.97 16.69
CA HIS A 504 -15.97 12.10 16.54
C HIS A 504 -16.11 12.96 17.80
N LYS A 505 -15.86 12.41 19.00
CA LYS A 505 -15.78 13.20 20.25
C LYS A 505 -14.72 14.31 20.19
N THR A 506 -13.65 14.09 19.43
CA THR A 506 -12.56 15.07 19.24
C THR A 506 -12.81 16.04 18.09
N THR A 507 -13.90 15.88 17.34
CA THR A 507 -14.19 16.67 16.13
C THR A 507 -15.22 17.76 16.38
N VAL A 508 -15.24 18.77 15.52
CA VAL A 508 -16.25 19.85 15.55
C VAL A 508 -17.66 19.35 15.23
N TRP A 509 -17.81 18.20 14.55
CA TRP A 509 -19.13 17.63 14.21
C TRP A 509 -19.91 17.20 15.46
N GLY A 510 -19.21 16.90 16.56
CA GLY A 510 -19.77 16.59 17.87
C GLY A 510 -20.29 17.79 18.65
N GLU A 511 -20.11 19.02 18.19
CA GLU A 511 -20.67 20.20 18.86
C GLU A 511 -22.20 20.32 18.68
N GLU A 512 -22.84 21.16 19.50
CA GLU A 512 -24.28 21.47 19.46
C GLU A 512 -24.71 22.28 18.22
N CYS A 513 -24.38 21.80 17.01
CA CYS A 513 -24.88 22.36 15.76
C CYS A 513 -25.90 21.43 15.12
N ARG A 514 -27.04 21.98 14.68
CA ARG A 514 -28.02 21.23 13.90
C ARG A 514 -27.48 21.02 12.49
N SER A 515 -27.17 19.80 12.07
CA SER A 515 -26.62 19.51 10.74
C SER A 515 -27.26 18.26 10.13
N TRP A 516 -27.31 18.19 8.80
CA TRP A 516 -27.81 17.00 8.11
C TRP A 516 -26.89 15.78 8.29
N PHE A 517 -25.65 15.98 8.72
CA PHE A 517 -24.73 14.91 9.14
C PHE A 517 -25.25 14.09 10.34
N LYS A 518 -26.14 14.69 11.15
CA LYS A 518 -26.77 14.12 12.34
C LYS A 518 -28.28 13.98 12.17
N ASP A 519 -28.73 13.71 10.95
CA ASP A 519 -30.17 13.61 10.61
C ASP A 519 -30.98 14.87 10.99
N GLY A 520 -30.35 16.03 10.94
CA GLY A 520 -30.99 17.30 11.27
C GLY A 520 -31.28 17.48 12.77
N LYS A 521 -30.68 16.68 13.65
CA LYS A 521 -30.73 16.81 15.12
C LYS A 521 -29.58 17.70 15.63
N LYS A 522 -29.72 18.27 16.83
CA LYS A 522 -28.64 19.04 17.51
C LYS A 522 -27.58 18.11 18.08
N GLU A 523 -28.03 17.03 18.69
CA GLU A 523 -27.24 15.93 19.23
C GLU A 523 -27.72 14.62 18.58
N GLY A 524 -26.79 13.74 18.25
CA GLY A 524 -27.07 12.49 17.54
C GLY A 524 -25.77 11.90 17.00
N ARG A 525 -25.82 10.61 16.64
CA ARG A 525 -24.68 9.90 16.06
C ARG A 525 -24.27 10.55 14.73
N ILE A 526 -22.96 10.61 14.48
CA ILE A 526 -22.39 11.25 13.30
C ILE A 526 -22.02 10.17 12.28
N TYR A 527 -22.63 10.24 11.11
CA TYR A 527 -22.42 9.25 10.04
C TYR A 527 -21.50 9.77 8.94
N ILE A 528 -20.35 10.33 9.32
CA ILE A 528 -19.31 10.81 8.41
C ILE A 528 -18.04 9.99 8.63
N TRP A 529 -17.28 9.75 7.56
CA TRP A 529 -15.93 9.22 7.71
C TRP A 529 -15.02 10.19 8.48
N PRO A 530 -14.33 9.75 9.56
CA PRO A 530 -13.60 10.66 10.45
C PRO A 530 -12.13 10.90 10.03
N GLY A 531 -11.73 10.58 8.79
CA GLY A 531 -10.39 10.86 8.25
C GLY A 531 -10.38 11.95 7.18
N SER A 532 -9.19 12.44 6.82
CA SER A 532 -9.04 13.34 5.66
C SER A 532 -9.55 12.66 4.39
N ALA A 533 -9.97 13.45 3.40
CA ALA A 533 -10.85 13.03 2.32
C ALA A 533 -10.35 11.82 1.51
N CYS A 534 -11.22 11.37 0.61
CA CYS A 534 -11.26 10.03 0.05
C CYS A 534 -9.97 9.48 -0.61
N LEU A 535 -8.98 10.32 -0.88
CA LEU A 535 -7.77 9.97 -1.62
C LEU A 535 -6.68 9.27 -0.79
N ILE A 536 -6.50 9.61 0.50
CA ILE A 536 -5.36 9.11 1.30
C ILE A 536 -5.78 8.00 2.26
N HIS A 537 -6.73 8.27 3.16
CA HIS A 537 -7.17 7.29 4.18
C HIS A 537 -8.30 6.38 3.70
N GLY A 538 -9.26 6.91 2.93
CA GLY A 538 -10.32 6.10 2.32
C GLY A 538 -9.73 5.09 1.33
N ARG A 539 -8.98 5.56 0.32
CA ARG A 539 -8.38 4.69 -0.71
C ARG A 539 -7.44 3.62 -0.15
N SER A 540 -6.68 3.90 0.90
CA SER A 540 -5.82 2.90 1.55
C SER A 540 -6.64 1.79 2.23
N THR A 541 -7.76 2.16 2.85
CA THR A 541 -8.73 1.24 3.45
C THR A 541 -9.44 0.38 2.39
N PHE A 542 -9.79 0.95 1.23
CA PHE A 542 -10.48 0.25 0.13
C PHE A 542 -9.58 -0.55 -0.83
N ARG A 543 -8.27 -0.73 -0.54
CA ARG A 543 -7.33 -1.37 -1.49
C ARG A 543 -7.70 -2.82 -1.83
N LEU A 544 -8.15 -3.62 -0.87
CA LEU A 544 -8.54 -5.02 -1.05
C LEU A 544 -9.72 -5.40 -0.12
N PRO A 545 -10.75 -6.10 -0.62
CA PRO A 545 -11.79 -6.68 0.25
C PRO A 545 -11.14 -7.73 1.17
N GLN A 546 -11.20 -7.49 2.47
CA GLN A 546 -10.63 -8.39 3.47
C GLN A 546 -11.61 -9.53 3.74
N HIS A 547 -11.20 -10.76 3.42
CA HIS A 547 -12.00 -11.97 3.63
C HIS A 547 -12.51 -12.15 5.06
N LEU A 548 -11.79 -11.61 6.05
CA LEU A 548 -12.13 -11.75 7.47
C LEU A 548 -13.43 -11.02 7.85
N HIS A 549 -13.81 -9.98 7.12
CA HIS A 549 -14.94 -9.09 7.46
C HIS A 549 -16.23 -9.42 6.68
N LEU A 550 -16.21 -10.46 5.86
CA LEU A 550 -17.30 -10.80 4.93
C LEU A 550 -17.79 -12.22 5.19
N ASP A 551 -19.11 -12.40 5.19
CA ASP A 551 -19.77 -13.70 5.11
C ASP A 551 -19.91 -14.08 3.64
N ILE A 552 -19.30 -15.20 3.26
CA ILE A 552 -19.19 -15.66 1.87
C ILE A 552 -19.90 -17.01 1.77
N HIS A 553 -20.96 -17.09 0.97
CA HIS A 553 -21.64 -18.35 0.67
C HIS A 553 -21.26 -18.82 -0.75
N PRO A 554 -20.57 -19.95 -0.91
CA PRO A 554 -20.21 -20.48 -2.23
C PRO A 554 -21.43 -21.11 -2.93
N ASN A 555 -21.44 -21.11 -4.26
CA ASN A 555 -22.46 -21.83 -5.02
C ASN A 555 -22.12 -23.33 -5.06
N MET A 556 -22.65 -24.12 -4.12
CA MET A 556 -22.33 -25.56 -3.99
C MET A 556 -22.71 -26.43 -5.21
N LYS A 557 -23.40 -25.88 -6.22
CA LYS A 557 -23.70 -26.61 -7.47
C LYS A 557 -22.57 -26.58 -8.50
N GLU A 558 -21.65 -25.62 -8.46
CA GLU A 558 -20.56 -25.54 -9.45
C GLU A 558 -19.27 -24.98 -8.85
N GLN A 559 -18.31 -25.88 -8.64
CA GLN A 559 -16.89 -25.68 -8.28
C GLN A 559 -16.58 -25.10 -6.89
N SER A 560 -16.16 -25.99 -5.98
CA SER A 560 -15.18 -25.66 -4.93
C SER A 560 -13.82 -26.24 -5.31
N LEU A 561 -12.83 -25.36 -5.51
CA LEU A 561 -11.42 -25.72 -5.65
C LEU A 561 -10.60 -24.93 -4.64
N MET A 562 -11.02 -24.91 -3.36
CA MET A 562 -10.17 -24.56 -2.22
C MET A 562 -10.67 -25.22 -0.93
N SER A 563 -10.39 -26.51 -0.80
CA SER A 563 -9.85 -27.08 0.42
C SER A 563 -9.05 -28.33 0.01
N PRO A 564 -7.92 -28.65 0.67
CA PRO A 564 -7.23 -29.90 0.41
C PRO A 564 -8.16 -31.05 0.76
N ARG A 565 -8.68 -31.75 -0.26
CA ARG A 565 -9.35 -33.04 -0.11
C ARG A 565 -8.36 -34.01 0.53
N VAL A 566 -8.54 -34.32 1.80
CA VAL A 566 -7.98 -35.52 2.41
C VAL A 566 -9.02 -36.63 2.20
N LEU A 567 -8.64 -37.65 1.44
CA LEU A 567 -9.47 -38.85 1.21
C LEU A 567 -9.82 -39.49 2.56
N GLY A 568 -11.11 -39.58 2.86
CA GLY A 568 -11.62 -40.30 4.02
C GLY A 568 -11.51 -41.81 3.79
N PHE A 569 -10.64 -42.46 4.56
CA PHE A 569 -10.67 -43.90 4.78
C PHE A 569 -11.70 -44.23 5.87
N PRO A 570 -12.35 -45.41 5.85
CA PRO A 570 -13.30 -45.81 6.88
C PRO A 570 -12.65 -45.75 8.27
N GLU A 571 -13.37 -45.20 9.25
CA GLU A 571 -12.85 -44.73 10.55
C GLU A 571 -12.09 -45.80 11.35
N SER A 572 -12.39 -47.09 11.15
CA SER A 572 -11.65 -48.20 11.75
C SER A 572 -10.29 -48.48 11.09
N ALA A 573 -10.17 -48.26 9.78
CA ALA A 573 -8.93 -48.36 9.03
C ALA A 573 -8.08 -47.09 9.15
N ALA A 574 -8.70 -45.91 9.30
CA ALA A 574 -7.98 -44.65 9.52
C ALA A 574 -7.32 -44.61 10.90
N ILE A 575 -7.97 -45.11 11.96
CA ILE A 575 -7.35 -45.22 13.29
C ILE A 575 -6.22 -46.26 13.27
N ALA A 576 -6.42 -47.42 12.63
CA ALA A 576 -5.37 -48.43 12.49
C ALA A 576 -4.20 -47.95 11.60
N ALA A 577 -4.47 -47.21 10.53
CA ALA A 577 -3.46 -46.62 9.65
C ALA A 577 -2.77 -45.42 10.29
N CYS A 578 -3.44 -44.61 11.11
CA CYS A 578 -2.83 -43.54 11.89
C CYS A 578 -1.99 -44.12 13.03
N VAL A 579 -2.41 -45.21 13.68
CA VAL A 579 -1.62 -45.92 14.70
C VAL A 579 -0.45 -46.65 14.04
N LEU A 580 -0.62 -47.30 12.89
CA LEU A 580 0.47 -47.92 12.13
C LEU A 580 1.39 -46.89 11.49
N ALA A 581 0.89 -45.73 11.07
CA ALA A 581 1.70 -44.61 10.59
C ALA A 581 2.40 -43.90 11.76
N LEU A 582 1.80 -43.81 12.95
CA LEU A 582 2.46 -43.35 14.17
C LEU A 582 3.50 -44.35 14.64
N VAL A 583 3.21 -45.65 14.63
CA VAL A 583 4.16 -46.71 14.97
C VAL A 583 5.25 -46.80 13.92
N TYR A 584 4.95 -46.66 12.63
CA TYR A 584 5.94 -46.56 11.55
C TYR A 584 6.71 -45.25 11.63
N TYR A 585 6.09 -44.13 12.02
CA TYR A 585 6.75 -42.84 12.26
C TYR A 585 7.66 -42.92 13.48
N PHE A 586 7.22 -43.52 14.59
CA PHE A 586 8.02 -43.77 15.79
C PHE A 586 9.09 -44.85 15.55
N TRP A 587 8.84 -45.84 14.69
CA TRP A 587 9.79 -46.89 14.30
C TRP A 587 10.82 -46.37 13.28
N THR A 588 10.42 -45.54 12.31
CA THR A 588 11.32 -44.80 11.40
C THR A 588 12.09 -43.70 12.12
N LEU A 589 11.49 -43.04 13.13
CA LEU A 589 12.22 -42.18 14.07
C LEU A 589 13.21 -43.03 14.88
N LYS A 590 12.82 -44.17 15.45
CA LYS A 590 13.76 -45.06 16.18
C LYS A 590 14.90 -45.59 15.30
N THR A 591 14.64 -45.93 14.03
CA THR A 591 15.61 -46.55 13.12
C THR A 591 16.46 -45.53 12.34
N ARG A 592 15.93 -44.35 11.99
CA ARG A 592 16.71 -43.24 11.40
C ARG A 592 17.40 -42.36 12.45
N GLN A 593 16.86 -42.22 13.67
CA GLN A 593 17.48 -41.41 14.73
C GLN A 593 18.51 -42.16 15.58
N ALA A 594 18.58 -43.51 15.59
CA ALA A 594 19.57 -44.21 16.42
C ALA A 594 21.01 -43.73 16.14
N SER A 595 21.36 -43.50 14.87
CA SER A 595 22.68 -43.00 14.44
C SER A 595 22.87 -41.50 14.66
N PHE A 596 21.78 -40.70 14.63
CA PHE A 596 21.81 -39.24 14.83
C PHE A 596 21.79 -38.85 16.32
N LEU A 597 21.08 -39.61 17.15
CA LEU A 597 21.02 -39.45 18.62
C LEU A 597 22.30 -39.92 19.31
N ALA A 598 23.10 -40.78 18.66
CA ALA A 598 24.42 -41.20 19.14
C ALA A 598 25.47 -40.08 19.11
N ILE A 599 25.21 -38.98 18.39
CA ILE A 599 26.10 -37.81 18.32
C ILE A 599 25.90 -36.95 19.58
N PRO A 600 26.97 -36.50 20.27
CA PRO A 600 26.85 -35.65 21.46
C PRO A 600 26.08 -34.36 21.18
N PHE A 601 25.04 -34.06 21.97
CA PHE A 601 24.29 -32.80 21.89
C PHE A 601 24.87 -31.74 22.81
N ILE A 602 24.99 -30.52 22.30
CA ILE A 602 25.55 -29.39 23.05
C ILE A 602 24.51 -28.26 23.12
N ALA A 603 24.19 -27.85 24.35
CA ALA A 603 23.44 -26.63 24.67
C ALA A 603 24.13 -25.88 25.82
N LEU A 604 23.79 -24.60 26.04
CA LEU A 604 24.45 -23.80 27.08
C LEU A 604 24.02 -24.22 28.49
N SER A 605 22.74 -24.55 28.68
CA SER A 605 22.17 -24.94 29.97
C SER A 605 21.60 -26.37 29.96
N ASP A 606 21.59 -27.02 31.12
CA ASP A 606 21.15 -28.40 31.25
C ASP A 606 19.64 -28.58 31.03
N ASP A 607 18.83 -27.53 31.27
CA ASP A 607 17.39 -27.53 31.01
C ASP A 607 17.05 -27.39 29.51
N ALA A 608 18.02 -27.01 28.67
CA ALA A 608 17.89 -26.99 27.21
C ALA A 608 18.21 -28.37 26.58
N ASN A 609 18.84 -29.30 27.30
CA ASN A 609 19.10 -30.66 26.81
C ASN A 609 17.82 -31.49 26.59
N GLY A 610 16.68 -31.06 27.16
CA GLY A 610 15.37 -31.71 27.02
C GLY A 610 14.32 -30.93 26.22
N SER A 611 14.61 -29.70 25.76
CA SER A 611 13.66 -28.84 25.06
C SER A 611 14.28 -28.21 23.81
N THR A 612 13.83 -28.65 22.64
CA THR A 612 14.26 -28.14 21.32
C THR A 612 14.00 -26.64 21.18
N ASP A 613 12.92 -26.13 21.75
CA ASP A 613 12.61 -24.69 21.69
C ASP A 613 13.56 -23.84 22.52
N LYS A 614 13.93 -24.30 23.73
CA LYS A 614 14.93 -23.60 24.56
C LYS A 614 16.30 -23.61 23.91
N ALA A 615 16.73 -24.75 23.38
CA ALA A 615 18.01 -24.87 22.68
C ALA A 615 18.07 -23.98 21.43
N ARG A 616 16.97 -23.90 20.66
CA ARG A 616 16.83 -23.01 19.50
C ARG A 616 16.92 -21.54 19.88
N MET A 617 16.26 -21.12 20.96
CA MET A 617 16.35 -19.74 21.45
C MET A 617 17.76 -19.40 21.96
N GLN A 618 18.46 -20.35 22.60
CA GLN A 618 19.86 -20.18 22.98
C GLN A 618 20.77 -20.00 21.76
N TRP A 619 20.56 -20.79 20.70
CA TRP A 619 21.29 -20.63 19.45
C TRP A 619 21.10 -19.25 18.83
N LEU A 620 19.86 -18.73 18.85
CA LEU A 620 19.56 -17.41 18.32
C LEU A 620 20.21 -16.28 19.15
N ALA A 621 20.38 -16.49 20.45
CA ALA A 621 20.96 -15.50 21.36
C ALA A 621 22.50 -15.51 21.34
N ASP A 622 23.14 -16.68 21.49
CA ASP A 622 24.60 -16.78 21.56
C ASP A 622 25.10 -18.10 20.95
N TYR A 623 25.21 -18.13 19.62
CA TYR A 623 25.74 -19.28 18.90
C TYR A 623 27.24 -19.52 19.20
N ARG A 624 28.03 -18.46 19.45
CA ARG A 624 29.50 -18.55 19.60
C ARG A 624 29.83 -19.35 20.87
N ALA A 625 29.17 -19.03 21.97
CA ALA A 625 29.34 -19.76 23.22
C ALA A 625 28.98 -21.25 23.07
N ILE A 626 27.96 -21.60 22.27
CA ILE A 626 27.57 -23.00 22.01
C ILE A 626 28.67 -23.73 21.23
N ILE A 627 29.18 -23.14 20.16
CA ILE A 627 30.23 -23.75 19.33
C ILE A 627 31.53 -23.90 20.13
N GLN A 628 31.94 -22.88 20.90
CA GLN A 628 33.14 -22.95 21.74
C GLN A 628 33.01 -24.00 22.86
N LYS A 629 31.84 -24.10 23.50
CA LYS A 629 31.53 -25.19 24.46
C LYS A 629 31.60 -26.55 23.78
N GLY A 630 31.07 -26.68 22.56
CA GLY A 630 31.11 -27.93 21.79
C GLY A 630 32.52 -28.37 21.43
N LEU A 631 33.33 -27.46 20.89
CA LEU A 631 34.73 -27.72 20.49
C LEU A 631 35.65 -28.01 21.70
N SER A 632 35.38 -27.42 22.86
CA SER A 632 36.14 -27.70 24.10
C SER A 632 35.72 -28.99 24.80
N THR A 633 34.44 -29.38 24.69
CA THR A 633 33.89 -30.57 25.38
C THR A 633 34.07 -31.85 24.55
N VAL A 634 33.94 -31.77 23.22
CA VAL A 634 33.93 -32.93 22.32
C VAL A 634 35.11 -32.83 21.34
N ARG A 635 36.03 -33.80 21.41
CA ARG A 635 37.08 -33.96 20.40
C ARG A 635 36.51 -34.62 19.14
N GLY A 636 35.77 -33.85 18.33
CA GLY A 636 35.22 -34.33 17.08
C GLY A 636 33.88 -33.69 16.69
N VAL A 637 33.01 -34.49 16.08
CA VAL A 637 31.71 -34.06 15.54
C VAL A 637 30.67 -34.05 16.67
N PHE A 638 29.87 -32.98 16.74
CA PHE A 638 28.77 -32.83 17.71
C PHE A 638 27.51 -32.30 17.03
N ARG A 639 26.36 -32.33 17.72
CA ARG A 639 25.08 -31.82 17.22
C ARG A 639 24.58 -30.63 18.03
N VAL A 640 23.91 -29.70 17.34
CA VAL A 640 23.30 -28.49 17.91
C VAL A 640 21.90 -28.28 17.33
N GLU A 641 21.03 -27.64 18.10
CA GLU A 641 19.73 -27.19 17.62
C GLU A 641 19.85 -25.77 17.06
N THR A 642 19.60 -25.59 15.76
CA THR A 642 19.69 -24.27 15.12
C THR A 642 18.31 -23.68 14.85
N GLY A 643 18.26 -22.41 14.43
CA GLY A 643 17.01 -21.75 14.01
C GLY A 643 16.29 -22.49 12.88
N ASP A 644 16.99 -23.26 12.06
CA ASP A 644 16.43 -23.98 10.91
C ASP A 644 16.23 -25.49 11.19
N GLY A 645 16.53 -25.95 12.42
CA GLY A 645 16.42 -27.34 12.86
C GLY A 645 17.75 -27.92 13.38
N PRO A 646 17.79 -29.20 13.73
CA PRO A 646 18.98 -29.84 14.29
C PRO A 646 20.04 -30.06 13.21
N ARG A 647 21.30 -29.74 13.52
CA ARG A 647 22.43 -29.83 12.58
C ARG A 647 23.67 -30.42 13.23
N ILE A 648 24.51 -31.01 12.40
CA ILE A 648 25.80 -31.58 12.77
C ILE A 648 26.90 -30.54 12.56
N VAL A 649 27.68 -30.30 13.59
CA VAL A 649 28.87 -29.43 13.53
C VAL A 649 30.08 -30.30 13.25
N VAL A 650 30.77 -30.01 12.14
CA VAL A 650 32.03 -30.66 11.78
C VAL A 650 33.17 -29.66 11.96
N PRO A 651 34.25 -30.02 12.67
CA PRO A 651 35.40 -29.13 12.80
C PRO A 651 35.98 -28.72 11.44
N SER A 652 36.33 -27.44 11.29
CA SER A 652 36.94 -26.86 10.08
C SER A 652 38.20 -27.60 9.57
N ALA A 653 38.89 -28.35 10.43
CA ALA A 653 40.00 -29.23 10.05
C ALA A 653 39.64 -30.28 8.98
N PHE A 654 38.38 -30.73 8.94
CA PHE A 654 37.90 -31.71 7.94
C PHE A 654 37.37 -31.05 6.67
N ALA A 655 37.43 -29.71 6.55
CA ALA A 655 36.88 -28.99 5.41
C ALA A 655 37.48 -29.44 4.06
N ASP A 656 38.79 -29.71 4.00
CA ASP A 656 39.47 -30.14 2.77
C ASP A 656 39.01 -31.51 2.27
N GLU A 657 38.66 -32.41 3.20
CA GLU A 657 38.12 -33.74 2.90
C GLU A 657 36.69 -33.65 2.34
N LEU A 658 35.89 -32.70 2.84
CA LEU A 658 34.46 -32.56 2.49
C LEU A 658 34.20 -31.71 1.25
N ARG A 659 35.13 -30.81 0.88
CA ARG A 659 34.89 -29.70 -0.06
C ARG A 659 34.41 -30.09 -1.46
N ASN A 660 34.71 -31.30 -1.91
CA ASN A 660 34.38 -31.81 -3.26
C ASN A 660 33.66 -33.17 -3.23
N ASN A 661 33.11 -33.58 -2.07
CA ASN A 661 32.44 -34.87 -1.96
C ASN A 661 31.07 -34.83 -2.66
N PRO A 662 30.79 -35.72 -3.64
CA PRO A 662 29.55 -35.71 -4.42
C PRO A 662 28.31 -36.10 -3.58
N ASP A 663 28.50 -36.80 -2.47
CA ASP A 663 27.43 -37.23 -1.57
C ASP A 663 26.95 -36.10 -0.64
N LEU A 664 27.58 -34.92 -0.69
CA LEU A 664 27.22 -33.74 0.08
C LEU A 664 26.54 -32.70 -0.81
N ASN A 665 25.26 -32.45 -0.55
CA ASN A 665 24.47 -31.55 -1.38
C ASN A 665 24.23 -30.18 -0.71
N PHE A 666 24.71 -29.11 -1.34
CA PHE A 666 24.45 -27.74 -0.88
C PHE A 666 23.06 -27.21 -1.28
N ALA A 667 22.55 -27.61 -2.44
CA ALA A 667 21.29 -27.11 -3.01
C ALA A 667 20.08 -27.35 -2.09
N ASP A 668 20.01 -28.55 -1.53
CA ASP A 668 18.92 -28.99 -0.68
C ASP A 668 18.91 -28.21 0.64
N THR A 669 20.05 -28.12 1.33
CA THR A 669 20.18 -27.39 2.61
C THR A 669 19.95 -25.88 2.44
N ALA A 670 20.49 -25.28 1.38
CA ALA A 670 20.29 -23.86 1.12
C ALA A 670 18.84 -23.51 0.76
N THR A 671 18.14 -24.38 0.01
CA THR A 671 16.71 -24.20 -0.29
C THR A 671 15.86 -24.21 0.98
N ASP A 672 16.13 -25.16 1.88
CA ASP A 672 15.40 -25.27 3.14
C ASP A 672 15.73 -24.12 4.11
N GLY A 673 17.02 -23.79 4.25
CA GLY A 673 17.50 -22.71 5.13
C GLY A 673 17.07 -21.31 4.69
N ALA A 674 16.78 -21.12 3.39
CA ALA A 674 16.23 -19.89 2.84
C ALA A 674 14.69 -19.88 2.75
N PHE A 675 14.01 -20.92 3.25
CA PHE A 675 12.56 -21.09 3.17
C PHE A 675 12.00 -21.10 1.74
N GLY A 676 12.78 -21.62 0.79
CA GLY A 676 12.46 -21.63 -0.64
C GLY A 676 11.12 -22.26 -1.03
N HIS A 677 10.58 -23.11 -0.16
CA HIS A 677 9.27 -23.74 -0.30
C HIS A 677 8.10 -22.80 0.06
N LEU A 678 8.35 -21.69 0.76
CA LEU A 678 7.32 -20.73 1.16
C LEU A 678 7.02 -19.71 0.05
N PRO A 679 5.74 -19.32 -0.12
CA PRO A 679 5.35 -18.25 -1.03
C PRO A 679 6.09 -16.92 -0.76
N GLY A 680 6.84 -16.45 -1.77
CA GLY A 680 7.64 -15.22 -1.74
C GLY A 680 9.16 -15.49 -1.69
N PHE A 681 9.58 -16.64 -1.18
CA PHE A 681 10.99 -16.98 -0.94
C PHE A 681 11.60 -17.84 -2.06
N GLN A 682 10.85 -18.16 -3.11
CA GLN A 682 11.33 -18.97 -4.24
C GLN A 682 12.63 -18.45 -4.88
N PRO A 683 12.83 -17.12 -5.06
CA PRO A 683 14.10 -16.60 -5.57
C PRO A 683 15.31 -17.07 -4.76
N ALA A 684 15.21 -17.15 -3.43
CA ALA A 684 16.34 -17.56 -2.59
C ALA A 684 16.74 -19.04 -2.81
N ALA A 685 15.85 -19.88 -3.35
CA ALA A 685 16.10 -21.29 -3.66
C ALA A 685 16.72 -21.55 -5.04
N MET A 686 16.73 -20.57 -5.93
CA MET A 686 16.97 -20.82 -7.37
C MET A 686 18.45 -20.99 -7.75
N LEU A 687 19.40 -20.48 -6.95
CA LEU A 687 20.83 -20.44 -7.27
C LEU A 687 21.48 -21.83 -7.48
N LEU A 688 20.80 -22.89 -7.05
CA LEU A 688 21.39 -24.22 -6.89
C LEU A 688 20.66 -25.34 -7.64
N LYS A 689 19.58 -25.02 -8.35
CA LYS A 689 18.90 -25.98 -9.25
C LYS A 689 19.51 -25.86 -10.66
N ASN A 690 19.97 -26.99 -11.20
CA ASN A 690 20.47 -27.18 -12.59
C ASN A 690 21.82 -26.50 -12.95
N ASN A 691 22.55 -25.91 -11.98
CA ASN A 691 23.87 -25.27 -12.13
C ASN A 691 23.97 -24.15 -13.18
N ILE A 692 22.87 -23.71 -13.81
CA ILE A 692 22.87 -22.70 -14.88
C ILE A 692 23.55 -21.42 -14.42
N MET A 693 23.20 -20.92 -13.24
CA MET A 693 23.74 -19.66 -12.70
C MET A 693 25.22 -19.76 -12.33
N GLN A 694 25.64 -20.85 -11.70
CA GLN A 694 27.05 -21.06 -11.35
C GLN A 694 27.91 -21.12 -12.60
N ASP A 695 27.42 -21.78 -13.66
CA ASP A 695 28.12 -21.91 -14.93
C ASP A 695 28.17 -20.56 -15.67
N THR A 696 27.07 -19.79 -15.68
CA THR A 696 27.06 -18.43 -16.25
C THR A 696 28.10 -17.52 -15.57
N ILE A 697 28.15 -17.54 -14.24
CA ILE A 697 29.10 -16.70 -13.49
C ILE A 697 30.55 -17.15 -13.72
N LYS A 698 30.81 -18.46 -13.66
CA LYS A 698 32.16 -19.02 -13.84
C LYS A 698 32.67 -18.86 -15.28
N MET A 699 31.82 -19.08 -16.28
CA MET A 699 32.24 -19.11 -17.69
C MET A 699 32.18 -17.75 -18.38
N LYS A 700 31.23 -16.89 -18.03
CA LYS A 700 31.03 -15.60 -18.72
C LYS A 700 31.48 -14.43 -17.84
N LEU A 701 30.87 -14.23 -16.66
CA LEU A 701 31.15 -13.07 -15.81
C LEU A 701 32.64 -12.95 -15.44
N THR A 702 33.26 -14.04 -14.98
CA THR A 702 34.68 -14.01 -14.55
C THR A 702 35.65 -13.70 -15.70
N ARG A 703 35.29 -14.07 -16.94
CA ARG A 703 36.10 -13.80 -18.15
C ARG A 703 35.89 -12.39 -18.70
N SER A 704 34.71 -11.81 -18.47
CA SER A 704 34.33 -10.48 -18.95
C SER A 704 34.65 -9.35 -17.96
N LEU A 705 35.36 -9.62 -16.86
CA LEU A 705 35.67 -8.60 -15.83
C LEU A 705 36.38 -7.36 -16.41
N ASP A 706 37.33 -7.54 -17.34
CA ASP A 706 38.03 -6.40 -17.96
C ASP A 706 37.10 -5.56 -18.85
N SER A 707 36.17 -6.20 -19.58
CA SER A 707 35.23 -5.47 -20.44
C SER A 707 34.16 -4.70 -19.67
N ILE A 708 33.80 -5.15 -18.46
CA ILE A 708 32.77 -4.48 -17.64
C ILE A 708 33.35 -3.43 -16.67
N THR A 709 34.66 -3.47 -16.39
CA THR A 709 35.30 -2.57 -15.42
C THR A 709 35.07 -1.08 -15.72
N PRO A 710 35.12 -0.61 -16.99
CA PRO A 710 34.78 0.78 -17.33
C PRO A 710 33.36 1.17 -16.94
N ASP A 711 32.37 0.29 -17.15
CA ASP A 711 30.97 0.55 -16.82
C ASP A 711 30.77 0.63 -15.30
N LEU A 712 31.42 -0.27 -14.54
CA LEU A 712 31.40 -0.24 -13.08
C LEU A 712 32.05 1.04 -12.51
N LYS A 713 33.17 1.47 -13.12
CA LYS A 713 33.84 2.74 -12.80
C LYS A 713 32.89 3.92 -12.99
N ALA A 714 32.30 4.04 -14.17
CA ALA A 714 31.39 5.13 -14.51
C ALA A 714 30.18 5.19 -13.56
N GLU A 715 29.56 4.04 -13.28
CA GLU A 715 28.41 3.97 -12.38
C GLU A 715 28.79 4.29 -10.92
N THR A 716 29.96 3.86 -10.46
CA THR A 716 30.49 4.19 -9.13
C THR A 716 30.67 5.69 -8.97
N ALA A 717 31.35 6.33 -9.93
CA ALA A 717 31.61 7.77 -9.92
C ALA A 717 30.29 8.57 -9.90
N LYS A 718 29.38 8.24 -10.81
CA LYS A 718 28.05 8.85 -10.92
C LYS A 718 27.25 8.69 -9.62
N THR A 719 27.23 7.48 -9.06
CA THR A 719 26.45 7.19 -7.85
C THR A 719 26.98 7.95 -6.64
N LEU A 720 28.30 7.99 -6.44
CA LEU A 720 28.90 8.73 -5.34
C LEU A 720 28.67 10.24 -5.47
N GLN A 721 28.74 10.78 -6.70
CA GLN A 721 28.42 12.18 -6.95
C GLN A 721 26.96 12.50 -6.58
N VAL A 722 26.02 11.63 -6.93
CA VAL A 722 24.60 11.79 -6.59
C VAL A 722 24.35 11.67 -5.08
N LEU A 723 25.01 10.73 -4.39
CA LEU A 723 24.74 10.45 -2.98
C LEU A 723 25.48 11.40 -2.01
N LEU A 724 26.71 11.78 -2.33
CA LEU A 724 27.59 12.57 -1.45
C LEU A 724 27.83 14.01 -1.94
N GLY A 725 27.57 14.30 -3.22
CA GLY A 725 27.78 15.63 -3.80
C GLY A 725 29.26 16.05 -3.85
N GLU A 726 29.48 17.34 -4.13
CA GLU A 726 30.82 17.93 -4.29
C GLU A 726 31.17 18.95 -3.19
N LYS A 727 30.44 18.93 -2.06
CA LYS A 727 30.59 19.92 -1.01
C LYS A 727 31.85 19.65 -0.17
N ASP A 728 32.64 20.70 0.08
CA ASP A 728 33.81 20.67 0.97
C ASP A 728 33.44 20.78 2.47
N GLU A 729 32.18 20.52 2.83
CA GLU A 729 31.70 20.54 4.21
C GLU A 729 31.42 19.13 4.72
N TRP A 730 31.54 18.91 6.03
CA TRP A 730 31.20 17.64 6.65
C TRP A 730 29.69 17.42 6.65
N GLN A 731 29.23 16.37 5.98
CA GLN A 731 27.83 15.99 5.86
C GLN A 731 27.57 14.63 6.52
N GLU A 732 26.47 14.53 7.26
CA GLU A 732 26.04 13.27 7.88
C GLU A 732 25.21 12.43 6.90
N ILE A 733 25.49 11.14 6.83
CA ILE A 733 24.68 10.17 6.07
C ILE A 733 24.59 8.83 6.81
N SER A 734 23.48 8.12 6.66
CA SER A 734 23.38 6.72 7.10
C SER A 734 24.33 5.86 6.25
N LEU A 735 25.23 5.13 6.91
CA LEU A 735 26.19 4.24 6.25
C LEU A 735 25.45 3.21 5.40
N LYS A 736 24.41 2.58 5.96
CA LYS A 736 23.60 1.59 5.24
C LYS A 736 22.88 2.20 4.04
N TYR A 737 22.33 3.39 4.17
CA TYR A 737 21.69 4.07 3.03
C TYR A 737 22.68 4.27 1.87
N LEU A 738 23.90 4.75 2.18
CA LEU A 738 24.97 4.95 1.20
C LEU A 738 25.38 3.63 0.53
N THR A 739 25.77 2.64 1.33
CA THR A 739 26.35 1.39 0.81
C THR A 739 25.30 0.55 0.07
N TYR A 740 24.04 0.51 0.53
CA TYR A 740 22.99 -0.22 -0.17
C TYR A 740 22.70 0.39 -1.54
N ARG A 741 22.57 1.71 -1.63
CA ARG A 741 22.30 2.38 -2.92
C ARG A 741 23.49 2.29 -3.87
N LEU A 742 24.72 2.42 -3.34
CA LEU A 742 25.95 2.29 -4.14
C LEU A 742 26.04 0.91 -4.79
N ILE A 743 25.98 -0.15 -3.97
CA ILE A 743 26.09 -1.52 -4.48
C ILE A 743 24.88 -1.89 -5.35
N ALA A 744 23.67 -1.47 -4.98
CA ALA A 744 22.48 -1.74 -5.79
C ALA A 744 22.62 -1.18 -7.21
N ARG A 745 23.15 0.03 -7.39
CA ARG A 745 23.37 0.61 -8.72
C ARG A 745 24.48 -0.10 -9.50
N ILE A 746 25.64 -0.30 -8.88
CA ILE A 746 26.79 -0.95 -9.54
C ILE A 746 26.43 -2.37 -9.98
N SER A 747 25.89 -3.19 -9.07
CA SER A 747 25.48 -4.56 -9.38
C SER A 747 24.32 -4.62 -10.37
N SER A 748 23.33 -3.72 -10.28
CA SER A 748 22.20 -3.69 -11.22
C SER A 748 22.62 -3.29 -12.63
N SER A 749 23.62 -2.42 -12.78
CA SER A 749 24.15 -2.03 -14.10
C SER A 749 24.69 -3.25 -14.85
N LEU A 750 25.40 -4.14 -14.14
CA LEU A 750 25.85 -5.41 -14.70
C LEU A 750 24.70 -6.40 -14.96
N PHE A 751 23.72 -6.51 -14.07
CA PHE A 751 22.69 -7.55 -14.20
C PHE A 751 21.65 -7.21 -15.27
N PHE A 752 21.24 -5.95 -15.32
CA PHE A 752 20.11 -5.48 -16.12
C PHE A 752 20.50 -4.52 -17.23
N GLY A 753 21.67 -3.89 -17.13
CA GLY A 753 22.09 -2.77 -17.96
C GLY A 753 21.91 -1.40 -17.26
N PRO A 754 22.52 -0.34 -17.78
CA PRO A 754 22.55 0.99 -17.15
C PRO A 754 21.15 1.62 -17.01
N GLU A 755 20.25 1.41 -17.98
CA GLU A 755 18.90 1.99 -17.97
C GLU A 755 18.06 1.54 -16.75
N VAL A 756 18.19 0.28 -16.35
CA VAL A 756 17.47 -0.25 -15.19
C VAL A 756 18.20 0.12 -13.89
N ALA A 757 19.52 0.22 -13.91
CA ALA A 757 20.32 0.64 -12.75
C ALA A 757 20.06 2.09 -12.34
N ASP A 758 19.82 2.98 -13.30
CA ASP A 758 19.45 4.38 -13.08
C ASP A 758 17.99 4.59 -12.65
N SER A 759 17.15 3.56 -12.75
CA SER A 759 15.74 3.66 -12.40
C SER A 759 15.55 3.71 -10.88
N GLU A 760 15.12 4.87 -10.35
CA GLU A 760 14.70 5.00 -8.95
C GLU A 760 13.54 4.04 -8.61
N GLU A 761 12.70 3.69 -9.58
CA GLU A 761 11.63 2.71 -9.41
C GLU A 761 12.20 1.32 -9.08
N TRP A 762 13.29 0.92 -9.74
CA TRP A 762 13.98 -0.34 -9.46
C TRP A 762 14.70 -0.32 -8.12
N LEU A 763 15.45 0.75 -7.82
CA LEU A 763 16.19 0.87 -6.55
C LEU A 763 15.25 0.83 -5.33
N ASN A 764 14.07 1.45 -5.45
CA ASN A 764 13.02 1.42 -4.43
C ASN A 764 12.35 0.04 -4.26
N ILE A 765 12.66 -0.92 -5.12
CA ILE A 765 12.25 -2.33 -4.98
C ILE A 765 13.43 -3.18 -4.52
N ALA A 766 14.57 -3.08 -5.20
CA ALA A 766 15.74 -3.93 -5.02
C ALA A 766 16.31 -3.85 -3.60
N VAL A 767 16.46 -2.63 -3.07
CA VAL A 767 17.02 -2.41 -1.73
C VAL A 767 16.05 -2.90 -0.64
N PRO A 768 14.77 -2.45 -0.59
CA PRO A 768 13.85 -2.93 0.44
C PRO A 768 13.57 -4.43 0.36
N TYR A 769 13.46 -5.01 -0.84
CA TYR A 769 13.27 -6.45 -1.02
C TYR A 769 14.43 -7.26 -0.45
N THR A 770 15.66 -6.83 -0.72
CA THR A 770 16.87 -7.46 -0.18
C THR A 770 16.88 -7.41 1.34
N MET A 771 16.46 -6.30 1.96
CA MET A 771 16.38 -6.23 3.42
C MET A 771 15.24 -7.11 3.99
N ASP A 772 14.06 -7.03 3.38
CA ASP A 772 12.86 -7.71 3.86
C ASP A 772 13.00 -9.23 3.82
N ILE A 773 13.71 -9.81 2.84
CA ILE A 773 13.90 -11.26 2.78
C ILE A 773 14.74 -11.80 3.94
N PHE A 774 15.82 -11.11 4.33
CA PHE A 774 16.64 -11.49 5.48
C PHE A 774 15.93 -11.22 6.81
N ASN A 775 15.21 -10.09 6.91
CA ASN A 775 14.38 -9.80 8.09
C ASN A 775 13.29 -10.85 8.27
N ALA A 776 12.61 -11.24 7.19
CA ALA A 776 11.56 -12.25 7.23
C ALA A 776 12.12 -13.63 7.62
N ALA A 777 13.29 -14.01 7.08
CA ALA A 777 13.97 -15.25 7.47
C ALA A 777 14.33 -15.26 8.96
N ARG A 778 14.83 -14.13 9.51
CA ARG A 778 15.13 -14.00 10.94
C ARG A 778 13.89 -14.19 11.81
N VAL A 779 12.77 -13.54 11.46
CA VAL A 779 11.51 -13.69 12.20
C VAL A 779 11.00 -15.14 12.11
N LEU A 780 11.02 -15.77 10.93
CA LEU A 780 10.54 -17.15 10.76
C LEU A 780 11.32 -18.17 11.60
N ARG A 781 12.62 -17.96 11.82
CA ARG A 781 13.46 -18.85 12.66
C ARG A 781 13.05 -18.85 14.14
N THR A 782 12.41 -17.78 14.62
CA THR A 782 11.87 -17.73 15.99
C THR A 782 10.66 -18.64 16.19
N TYR A 783 9.99 -19.06 15.12
CA TYR A 783 8.84 -19.97 15.18
C TYR A 783 9.23 -21.44 14.94
N PRO A 784 8.60 -22.41 15.64
CA PRO A 784 8.81 -23.84 15.38
C PRO A 784 8.51 -24.22 13.92
N PRO A 785 9.24 -25.18 13.31
CA PRO A 785 9.05 -25.56 11.90
C PRO A 785 7.60 -25.87 11.50
N ILE A 786 6.84 -26.53 12.38
CA ILE A 786 5.45 -26.96 12.13
C ILE A 786 4.50 -25.78 11.90
N VAL A 787 4.72 -24.65 12.59
CA VAL A 787 3.83 -23.49 12.50
C VAL A 787 4.24 -22.50 11.40
N ARG A 788 5.46 -22.62 10.84
CA ARG A 788 6.01 -21.69 9.83
C ARG A 788 5.13 -21.56 8.60
N SER A 789 4.53 -22.66 8.14
CA SER A 789 3.61 -22.72 6.99
C SER A 789 2.30 -21.96 7.20
N ILE A 790 1.99 -21.58 8.44
CA ILE A 790 0.83 -20.76 8.80
C ILE A 790 1.26 -19.33 9.13
N VAL A 791 2.26 -19.16 10.00
CA VAL A 791 2.65 -17.82 10.50
C VAL A 791 3.21 -16.90 9.41
N HIS A 792 3.84 -17.47 8.35
CA HIS A 792 4.37 -16.66 7.25
C HIS A 792 3.29 -15.86 6.49
N TRP A 793 2.00 -16.20 6.63
CA TRP A 793 0.89 -15.43 6.09
C TRP A 793 0.60 -14.15 6.88
N PHE A 794 0.96 -14.11 8.16
CA PHE A 794 0.67 -13.02 9.08
C PHE A 794 1.85 -12.10 9.33
N ILE A 795 3.08 -12.63 9.23
CA ILE A 795 4.32 -11.86 9.42
C ILE A 795 4.41 -10.72 8.38
N PRO A 796 4.54 -9.44 8.81
CA PRO A 796 4.61 -8.27 7.92
C PRO A 796 5.74 -8.36 6.89
N GLU A 797 6.93 -8.80 7.30
CA GLU A 797 8.12 -8.94 6.46
C GLU A 797 7.82 -9.92 5.30
N CYS A 798 7.24 -11.10 5.61
CA CYS A 798 6.86 -12.09 4.61
C CYS A 798 5.81 -11.54 3.62
N ARG A 799 4.89 -10.69 4.07
CA ARG A 799 3.91 -10.02 3.20
C ARG A 799 4.59 -9.02 2.26
N ARG A 800 5.58 -8.26 2.74
CA ARG A 800 6.36 -7.32 1.92
C ARG A 800 7.19 -8.05 0.86
N VAL A 801 7.87 -9.15 1.22
CA VAL A 801 8.59 -10.02 0.28
C VAL A 801 7.68 -10.50 -0.86
N ARG A 802 6.48 -11.00 -0.53
CA ARG A 802 5.49 -11.43 -1.56
C ARG A 802 5.04 -10.29 -2.46
N ARG A 803 4.81 -9.10 -1.90
CA ARG A 803 4.40 -7.91 -2.66
C ARG A 803 5.50 -7.45 -3.62
N ALA A 804 6.74 -7.36 -3.13
CA ALA A 804 7.89 -6.96 -3.93
C ALA A 804 8.12 -7.91 -5.11
N ARG A 805 8.09 -9.23 -4.89
CA ARG A 805 8.17 -10.23 -5.98
C ARG A 805 7.08 -10.05 -7.03
N LYS A 806 5.83 -9.81 -6.60
CA LYS A 806 4.71 -9.53 -7.52
C LYS A 806 4.96 -8.27 -8.35
N TYR A 807 5.48 -7.22 -7.73
CA TYR A 807 5.74 -5.95 -8.38
C TYR A 807 6.91 -6.03 -9.39
N THR A 808 7.98 -6.76 -9.05
CA THR A 808 9.08 -7.05 -9.99
C THR A 808 8.57 -7.79 -11.23
N ARG A 809 7.64 -8.75 -11.06
CA ARG A 809 6.99 -9.44 -12.18
C ARG A 809 6.21 -8.50 -13.10
N GLU A 810 5.51 -7.53 -12.53
CA GLU A 810 4.65 -6.62 -13.29
C GLU A 810 5.44 -5.52 -14.03
N ILE A 811 6.60 -5.12 -13.54
CA ILE A 811 7.35 -3.95 -14.06
C ILE A 811 8.65 -4.31 -14.76
N ILE A 812 9.44 -5.22 -14.18
CA ILE A 812 10.79 -5.49 -14.69
C ILE A 812 10.77 -6.57 -15.76
N VAL A 813 9.91 -7.59 -15.64
CA VAL A 813 9.80 -8.65 -16.66
C VAL A 813 9.42 -8.10 -18.04
N PRO A 814 8.46 -7.16 -18.19
CA PRO A 814 8.19 -6.52 -19.48
C PRO A 814 9.40 -5.74 -20.03
N LYS A 815 10.06 -4.90 -19.21
CA LYS A 815 11.27 -4.16 -19.62
C LYS A 815 12.39 -5.09 -20.11
N ILE A 816 12.56 -6.24 -19.44
CA ILE A 816 13.51 -7.28 -19.86
C ILE A 816 13.09 -7.93 -21.18
N GLN A 817 11.80 -8.23 -21.36
CA GLN A 817 11.29 -8.82 -22.61
C GLN A 817 11.47 -7.86 -23.79
N ASP A 818 11.27 -6.57 -23.58
CA ASP A 818 11.42 -5.56 -24.63
C ASP A 818 12.90 -5.36 -24.99
N TYR A 819 13.79 -5.29 -23.99
CA TYR A 819 15.25 -5.31 -24.21
C TYR A 819 15.72 -6.53 -25.03
N LEU A 820 15.18 -7.72 -24.74
CA LEU A 820 15.52 -8.95 -25.47
C LEU A 820 15.01 -8.94 -26.91
N LYS A 821 13.85 -8.33 -27.17
CA LYS A 821 13.30 -8.18 -28.54
C LYS A 821 14.16 -7.23 -29.36
N GLU A 822 14.51 -6.06 -28.82
CA GLU A 822 15.35 -5.06 -29.50
C GLU A 822 16.73 -5.61 -29.86
N ARG A 823 17.33 -6.40 -28.97
CA ARG A 823 18.63 -7.04 -29.24
C ARG A 823 18.55 -8.21 -30.22
N SER A 824 17.43 -8.93 -30.27
CA SER A 824 17.24 -9.99 -31.27
C SER A 824 17.18 -9.47 -32.71
N ALA A 825 16.87 -8.18 -32.89
CA ALA A 825 16.88 -7.50 -34.18
C ALA A 825 18.29 -7.06 -34.65
N THR A 826 19.25 -6.94 -33.73
CA THR A 826 20.65 -6.62 -34.04
C THR A 826 21.46 -7.92 -34.12
N LYS A 827 21.87 -8.31 -35.34
CA LYS A 827 22.78 -9.47 -35.60
C LYS A 827 24.20 -9.20 -35.07
N GLY A 828 24.35 -9.15 -33.75
CA GLY A 828 25.64 -8.97 -33.06
C GLY A 828 25.90 -10.12 -32.09
N ASP A 829 27.16 -10.56 -32.04
CA ASP A 829 27.67 -11.61 -31.16
C ASP A 829 27.24 -11.40 -29.69
N SER A 830 26.51 -12.37 -29.14
CA SER A 830 26.06 -12.40 -27.74
C SER A 830 27.19 -12.34 -26.70
N SER A 831 28.44 -12.55 -27.12
CA SER A 831 29.63 -12.39 -26.28
C SER A 831 29.90 -10.95 -25.85
N LYS A 832 29.39 -9.95 -26.59
CA LYS A 832 29.51 -8.50 -26.29
C LYS A 832 28.34 -7.92 -25.50
N ALA A 833 27.41 -8.76 -25.03
CA ALA A 833 26.32 -8.29 -24.20
C ALA A 833 26.85 -7.82 -22.83
N GLY A 834 26.96 -6.50 -22.62
CA GLY A 834 27.38 -5.91 -21.35
C GLY A 834 26.46 -6.13 -20.14
N CYS A 835 25.58 -7.15 -20.14
CA CYS A 835 24.76 -7.50 -19.00
C CYS A 835 24.50 -9.02 -18.90
N MET A 836 24.10 -9.52 -17.73
CA MET A 836 23.98 -10.96 -17.44
C MET A 836 22.78 -11.66 -18.13
N ILE A 837 21.74 -10.94 -18.52
CA ILE A 837 20.51 -11.53 -19.06
C ILE A 837 20.76 -12.43 -20.30
N PRO A 838 21.49 -11.97 -21.34
CA PRO A 838 21.73 -12.79 -22.53
C PRO A 838 22.57 -14.02 -22.22
N TRP A 839 23.54 -13.92 -21.30
CA TRP A 839 24.37 -15.06 -20.90
C TRP A 839 23.56 -16.14 -20.18
N VAL A 840 22.59 -15.75 -19.33
CA VAL A 840 21.68 -16.69 -18.67
C VAL A 840 20.79 -17.41 -19.69
N LEU A 841 20.26 -16.68 -20.68
CA LEU A 841 19.43 -17.26 -21.73
C LEU A 841 20.20 -18.21 -22.65
N GLU A 842 21.43 -17.86 -23.02
CA GLU A 842 22.32 -18.72 -23.80
C GLU A 842 22.59 -20.05 -23.08
N ASN A 843 22.93 -19.99 -21.79
CA ASN A 843 23.17 -21.17 -20.98
C ASN A 843 21.90 -21.97 -20.66
N ALA A 844 20.73 -21.33 -20.58
CA ALA A 844 19.46 -22.02 -20.43
C ALA A 844 19.09 -22.80 -21.71
N ARG A 845 19.33 -22.21 -22.89
CA ARG A 845 19.13 -22.87 -24.19
C ARG A 845 20.07 -24.05 -24.40
N SER A 846 21.35 -23.92 -24.00
CA SER A 846 22.33 -25.01 -24.17
C SER A 846 22.03 -26.23 -23.29
N LYS A 847 21.26 -26.06 -22.20
CA LYS A 847 20.85 -27.12 -21.27
C LYS A 847 19.38 -27.55 -21.40
N ASP A 848 18.68 -27.12 -22.44
CA ASP A 848 17.26 -27.42 -22.69
C ASP A 848 16.36 -27.26 -21.44
N THR A 849 16.58 -26.19 -20.68
CA THR A 849 15.89 -25.95 -19.40
C THR A 849 15.13 -24.64 -19.43
N GLN A 850 13.83 -24.68 -19.10
CA GLN A 850 13.06 -23.45 -18.88
C GLN A 850 13.47 -22.78 -17.58
N VAL A 851 13.76 -21.48 -17.65
CA VAL A 851 14.19 -20.67 -16.50
C VAL A 851 13.17 -19.58 -16.18
N ASN A 852 12.88 -19.39 -14.88
CA ASN A 852 12.05 -18.28 -14.43
C ASN A 852 12.91 -17.03 -14.26
N MET A 853 12.86 -16.11 -15.22
CA MET A 853 13.76 -14.96 -15.26
C MET A 853 13.57 -14.01 -14.06
N GLU A 854 12.33 -13.82 -13.58
CA GLU A 854 12.05 -13.00 -12.38
C GLU A 854 12.79 -13.50 -11.14
N ASP A 855 12.74 -14.81 -10.89
CA ASP A 855 13.31 -15.41 -9.68
C ASP A 855 14.85 -15.43 -9.75
N ILE A 856 15.41 -15.66 -10.94
CA ILE A 856 16.86 -15.57 -11.17
C ILE A 856 17.37 -14.15 -10.91
N MET A 857 16.69 -13.16 -11.46
CA MET A 857 17.12 -11.76 -11.37
C MET A 857 16.99 -11.22 -9.94
N LEU A 858 15.89 -11.55 -9.26
CA LEU A 858 15.70 -11.22 -7.85
C LEU A 858 16.74 -11.91 -6.98
N ASN A 859 17.09 -13.16 -7.28
CA ASN A 859 18.14 -13.87 -6.57
C ASN A 859 19.52 -13.21 -6.73
N LEU A 860 19.92 -12.89 -7.97
CA LEU A 860 21.17 -12.17 -8.25
C LEU A 860 21.24 -10.85 -7.48
N THR A 861 20.12 -10.13 -7.46
CA THR A 861 19.98 -8.85 -6.75
C THR A 861 20.20 -9.03 -5.25
N ILE A 862 19.51 -9.99 -4.62
CA ILE A 862 19.68 -10.28 -3.18
C ILE A 862 21.12 -10.69 -2.88
N ALA A 863 21.67 -11.62 -3.66
CA ALA A 863 22.97 -12.22 -3.43
C ALA A 863 24.12 -11.22 -3.61
N ALA A 864 24.03 -10.31 -4.57
CA ALA A 864 25.05 -9.31 -4.80
C ALA A 864 24.95 -8.14 -3.81
N ILE A 865 23.73 -7.65 -3.54
CA ILE A 865 23.56 -6.45 -2.75
C ILE A 865 23.87 -6.70 -1.27
N HIS A 866 23.29 -7.74 -0.64
CA HIS A 866 23.39 -7.88 0.81
C HIS A 866 24.82 -8.13 1.29
N SER A 867 25.50 -9.15 0.75
CA SER A 867 26.84 -9.53 1.20
C SER A 867 27.88 -8.46 0.92
N THR A 868 27.82 -7.84 -0.27
CA THR A 868 28.79 -6.80 -0.66
C THR A 868 28.56 -5.53 0.15
N ASN A 869 27.30 -5.17 0.44
CA ASN A 869 26.96 -4.07 1.33
C ASN A 869 27.50 -4.28 2.75
N GLU A 870 27.32 -5.46 3.35
CA GLU A 870 27.86 -5.75 4.69
C GLU A 870 29.39 -5.63 4.69
N MET A 871 30.06 -6.25 3.71
CA MET A 871 31.51 -6.21 3.58
C MET A 871 32.04 -4.77 3.45
N LEU A 872 31.43 -3.96 2.57
CA LEU A 872 31.80 -2.56 2.39
C LEU A 872 31.53 -1.74 3.67
N SER A 873 30.41 -1.99 4.35
CA SER A 873 30.07 -1.30 5.60
C SER A 873 31.12 -1.54 6.69
N TYR A 874 31.50 -2.81 6.93
CA TYR A 874 32.51 -3.16 7.93
C TYR A 874 33.87 -2.59 7.57
N LEU A 875 34.30 -2.75 6.32
CA LEU A 875 35.57 -2.21 5.84
C LEU A 875 35.66 -0.69 6.04
N MET A 876 34.58 0.04 5.74
CA MET A 876 34.56 1.49 5.96
C MET A 876 34.66 1.86 7.43
N LEU A 877 34.01 1.12 8.34
CA LEU A 877 34.09 1.35 9.78
C LEU A 877 35.48 1.00 10.34
N ASP A 878 36.05 -0.14 9.94
CA ASP A 878 37.37 -0.57 10.40
C ASP A 878 38.47 0.42 9.96
N LEU A 879 38.33 1.02 8.76
CA LEU A 879 39.23 2.06 8.27
C LEU A 879 39.11 3.38 9.03
N VAL A 880 37.95 3.74 9.58
CA VAL A 880 37.81 4.98 10.38
C VAL A 880 38.69 4.92 11.62
N ASP A 881 38.82 3.74 12.21
CA ASP A 881 39.64 3.52 13.40
C ASP A 881 41.16 3.49 13.08
N HIS A 882 41.54 3.47 11.79
CA HIS A 882 42.93 3.33 11.30
C HIS A 882 43.27 4.36 10.20
N PRO A 883 43.39 5.65 10.54
CA PRO A 883 43.64 6.72 9.56
C PRO A 883 45.00 6.59 8.85
N ASP A 884 46.00 5.98 9.50
CA ASP A 884 47.29 5.65 8.91
C ASP A 884 47.17 4.65 7.75
N ALA A 885 46.27 3.66 7.89
CA ALA A 885 45.96 2.72 6.83
C ALA A 885 45.28 3.42 5.63
N ILE A 886 44.41 4.40 5.88
CA ILE A 886 43.77 5.21 4.82
C ILE A 886 44.83 5.93 3.97
N GLU A 887 45.85 6.53 4.58
CA GLU A 887 46.92 7.22 3.85
C GLU A 887 47.76 6.26 3.01
N LYS A 888 48.15 5.11 3.56
CA LYS A 888 48.88 4.06 2.83
C LYS A 888 48.08 3.53 1.65
N LEU A 889 46.78 3.28 1.84
CA LEU A 889 45.87 2.81 0.78
C LEU A 889 45.67 3.85 -0.33
N ARG A 890 45.59 5.14 0.01
CA ARG A 890 45.54 6.22 -0.98
C ARG A 890 46.79 6.25 -1.85
N LYS A 891 47.96 6.13 -1.23
CA LYS A 891 49.24 6.08 -1.94
C LYS A 891 49.30 4.87 -2.88
N GLU A 892 48.95 3.67 -2.38
CA GLU A 892 48.87 2.47 -3.21
C GLU A 892 47.91 2.66 -4.40
N ALA A 893 46.72 3.23 -4.17
CA ALA A 893 45.73 3.45 -5.22
C ALA A 893 46.25 4.38 -6.32
N ILE A 894 46.93 5.47 -5.95
CA ILE A 894 47.53 6.42 -6.91
C ILE A 894 48.66 5.74 -7.69
N ASP A 895 49.59 5.08 -7.01
CA ASP A 895 50.76 4.46 -7.63
C ASP A 895 50.38 3.32 -8.59
N VAL A 896 49.43 2.47 -8.18
CA VAL A 896 49.01 1.31 -8.97
C VAL A 896 48.14 1.73 -10.15
N LEU A 897 47.18 2.63 -9.97
CA LEU A 897 46.30 3.09 -11.06
C LEU A 897 47.00 4.04 -12.04
N GLY A 898 47.90 4.90 -11.54
CA GLY A 898 48.68 5.81 -12.40
C GLY A 898 49.56 5.07 -13.42
N ASN A 899 50.02 3.86 -13.08
CA ASN A 899 50.89 3.05 -13.94
C ASN A 899 50.15 2.03 -14.80
N GLY A 900 48.99 1.53 -14.36
CA GLY A 900 48.30 0.40 -14.99
C GLY A 900 46.86 0.64 -15.46
N GLY A 901 46.25 1.79 -15.11
CA GLY A 901 44.85 2.11 -15.40
C GLY A 901 43.84 1.13 -14.79
N TRP A 902 42.56 1.29 -15.14
CA TRP A 902 41.45 0.50 -14.60
C TRP A 902 41.30 -0.88 -15.28
N LYS A 903 42.25 -1.78 -15.04
CA LYS A 903 42.23 -3.17 -15.55
C LYS A 903 42.21 -4.17 -14.41
N LYS A 904 41.68 -5.37 -14.63
CA LYS A 904 41.68 -6.47 -13.64
C LYS A 904 43.10 -6.80 -13.17
N THR A 905 44.07 -6.82 -14.08
CA THR A 905 45.49 -7.06 -13.75
C THR A 905 46.03 -5.99 -12.80
N THR A 906 45.67 -4.73 -13.02
CA THR A 906 46.08 -3.60 -12.18
C THR A 906 45.42 -3.66 -10.81
N LEU A 907 44.11 -3.89 -10.74
CA LEU A 907 43.38 -4.04 -9.47
C LEU A 907 43.87 -5.24 -8.64
N SER A 908 44.42 -6.27 -9.29
CA SER A 908 45.02 -7.42 -8.59
C SER A 908 46.36 -7.12 -7.92
N GLN A 909 47.01 -6.01 -8.30
CA GLN A 909 48.29 -5.56 -7.73
C GLN A 909 48.13 -4.66 -6.50
N MET A 910 46.90 -4.28 -6.13
CA MET A 910 46.60 -3.56 -4.89
C MET A 910 46.68 -4.51 -3.70
N TYR A 911 47.88 -4.88 -3.30
CA TYR A 911 48.16 -5.90 -2.28
C TYR A 911 47.76 -5.48 -0.88
N LEU A 912 47.95 -4.20 -0.52
CA LEU A 912 47.54 -3.68 0.78
C LEU A 912 46.02 -3.63 0.86
N LEU A 913 45.33 -3.06 -0.15
CA LEU A 913 43.86 -3.06 -0.17
C LEU A 913 43.27 -4.48 -0.09
N ASP A 914 43.89 -5.44 -0.78
CA ASP A 914 43.48 -6.85 -0.73
C ASP A 914 43.67 -7.46 0.68
N ALA A 915 44.78 -7.13 1.35
CA ALA A 915 45.05 -7.56 2.72
C ALA A 915 44.06 -6.97 3.74
N VAL A 916 43.78 -5.67 3.63
CA VAL A 916 42.81 -4.96 4.49
C VAL A 916 41.40 -5.53 4.31
N MET A 917 40.99 -5.76 3.06
CA MET A 917 39.71 -6.41 2.76
C MET A 917 39.64 -7.82 3.34
N LYS A 918 40.73 -8.60 3.26
CA LYS A 918 40.76 -9.95 3.82
C LYS A 918 40.70 -9.96 5.35
N GLU A 919 41.38 -9.02 6.00
CA GLU A 919 41.34 -8.87 7.46
C GLU A 919 39.95 -8.46 7.96
N SER A 920 39.29 -7.50 7.29
CA SER A 920 37.94 -7.09 7.67
C SER A 920 36.95 -8.27 7.50
N GLN A 921 37.09 -9.07 6.44
CA GLN A 921 36.29 -10.29 6.26
C GLN A 921 36.57 -11.37 7.32
N ARG A 922 37.81 -11.46 7.82
CA ARG A 922 38.20 -12.43 8.87
C ARG A 922 37.47 -12.13 10.17
N LEU A 923 37.49 -10.86 10.58
CA LEU A 923 36.86 -10.39 11.81
C LEU A 923 35.34 -10.35 11.73
N HIS A 924 34.81 -9.93 10.58
CA HIS A 924 33.38 -9.72 10.35
C HIS A 924 32.82 -10.64 9.25
N PRO A 925 32.88 -11.97 9.40
CA PRO A 925 32.33 -12.87 8.40
C PRO A 925 30.79 -12.77 8.39
N ILE A 926 30.19 -12.66 7.20
CA ILE A 926 28.74 -12.50 6.99
C ILE A 926 27.92 -13.61 7.68
N SER A 927 28.48 -14.82 7.70
CA SER A 927 27.97 -15.94 8.48
C SER A 927 29.12 -16.67 9.15
N ARG A 928 28.91 -17.07 10.41
CA ARG A 928 29.89 -17.78 11.24
C ARG A 928 29.71 -19.31 11.21
N ILE A 929 28.85 -19.79 10.31
CA ILE A 929 28.79 -21.18 9.87
C ILE A 929 29.00 -21.23 8.37
N MET A 930 29.85 -22.13 7.91
CA MET A 930 30.21 -22.27 6.49
C MET A 930 30.08 -23.71 6.02
N MET A 931 30.11 -23.93 4.71
CA MET A 931 30.01 -25.27 4.11
C MET A 931 28.79 -26.08 4.57
N GLU A 932 27.61 -25.46 4.58
CA GLU A 932 26.35 -26.15 4.87
C GLU A 932 26.06 -27.24 3.83
N ARG A 933 25.77 -28.49 4.24
CA ARG A 933 25.54 -29.62 3.32
C ARG A 933 24.51 -30.60 3.86
N ARG A 934 23.71 -31.17 2.96
CA ARG A 934 22.88 -32.35 3.22
C ARG A 934 23.61 -33.62 2.84
N ILE A 935 23.69 -34.55 3.78
CA ILE A 935 24.38 -35.83 3.59
C ILE A 935 23.44 -36.80 2.85
N ARG A 936 23.70 -37.07 1.56
CA ARG A 936 22.87 -37.96 0.72
C ARG A 936 23.20 -39.43 0.88
N ALA A 937 24.45 -39.75 1.22
CA ALA A 937 24.92 -41.10 1.55
C ALA A 937 25.87 -41.03 2.77
N PRO A 938 26.03 -42.10 3.57
CA PRO A 938 26.92 -42.08 4.72
C PRO A 938 28.37 -41.76 4.31
N VAL A 939 28.95 -40.70 4.88
CA VAL A 939 30.35 -40.28 4.62
C VAL A 939 31.20 -40.61 5.84
N THR A 940 32.32 -41.29 5.66
CA THR A 940 33.28 -41.57 6.76
C THR A 940 34.38 -40.53 6.73
N LEU A 941 34.57 -39.81 7.83
CA LEU A 941 35.67 -38.86 8.00
C LEU A 941 36.98 -39.59 8.26
N SER A 942 38.11 -38.93 8.01
CA SER A 942 39.46 -39.39 8.40
C SER A 942 39.62 -39.72 9.88
N SER A 943 38.77 -39.19 10.77
CA SER A 943 38.67 -39.55 12.18
C SER A 943 38.01 -40.93 12.44
N GLY A 944 37.52 -41.60 11.41
CA GLY A 944 36.73 -42.84 11.49
C GLY A 944 35.25 -42.61 11.79
N PHE A 945 34.83 -41.36 12.02
CA PHE A 945 33.43 -41.02 12.33
C PHE A 945 32.55 -41.07 11.08
N LYS A 946 31.39 -41.73 11.17
CA LYS A 946 30.43 -41.85 10.06
C LYS A 946 29.32 -40.82 10.18
N LEU A 947 29.27 -39.90 9.22
CA LEU A 947 28.20 -38.91 9.08
C LEU A 947 26.92 -39.61 8.61
N PRO A 948 25.79 -39.46 9.35
CA PRO A 948 24.56 -40.16 9.04
C PRO A 948 23.85 -39.57 7.82
N GLN A 949 23.33 -40.46 6.97
CA GLN A 949 22.50 -40.08 5.83
C GLN A 949 21.24 -39.31 6.26
N GLY A 950 20.85 -38.30 5.49
CA GLY A 950 19.64 -37.51 5.69
C GLY A 950 19.78 -36.38 6.71
N SER A 951 20.97 -36.20 7.30
CA SER A 951 21.26 -35.10 8.23
C SER A 951 21.88 -33.90 7.51
N ASP A 952 21.65 -32.70 8.06
CA ASP A 952 22.34 -31.48 7.63
C ASP A 952 23.57 -31.20 8.50
N MET A 953 24.64 -30.73 7.88
CA MET A 953 25.89 -30.41 8.54
C MET A 953 26.42 -29.03 8.15
N PHE A 954 27.31 -28.46 8.95
CA PHE A 954 28.13 -27.29 8.60
C PHE A 954 29.51 -27.36 9.24
N CYS A 955 30.47 -26.62 8.69
CA CYS A 955 31.78 -26.39 9.28
C CYS A 955 31.78 -25.11 10.13
N ASP A 956 32.42 -25.15 11.30
CA ASP A 956 32.66 -23.96 12.11
C ASP A 956 33.66 -23.01 11.44
N THR A 957 33.66 -21.74 11.85
CA THR A 957 34.65 -20.74 11.39
C THR A 957 35.54 -20.25 12.53
N GLU A 958 35.69 -20.98 13.64
CA GLU A 958 36.45 -20.51 14.82
C GLU A 958 37.95 -20.35 14.52
N ARG A 959 38.46 -21.04 13.48
CA ARG A 959 39.85 -20.85 13.00
C ARG A 959 40.17 -19.41 12.57
N HIS A 960 39.16 -18.60 12.19
CA HIS A 960 39.35 -17.17 11.93
C HIS A 960 39.88 -16.42 13.15
N PHE A 961 39.60 -16.92 14.35
CA PHE A 961 39.95 -16.30 15.63
C PHE A 961 40.97 -17.14 16.42
N SER A 962 41.62 -18.11 15.79
CA SER A 962 42.64 -18.93 16.44
C SER A 962 43.92 -18.13 16.63
N SER A 963 44.37 -18.02 17.88
CA SER A 963 45.66 -17.41 18.23
C SER A 963 46.86 -18.16 17.63
N ASP A 964 46.70 -19.44 17.30
CA ASP A 964 47.75 -20.27 16.70
C ASP A 964 48.06 -19.87 15.24
N ILE A 965 47.07 -19.28 14.56
CA ILE A 965 47.15 -18.88 13.15
C ILE A 965 47.32 -17.35 13.05
N TYR A 966 46.60 -16.61 13.88
CA TYR A 966 46.55 -15.15 13.85
C TYR A 966 46.96 -14.58 15.22
N PRO A 967 48.17 -14.00 15.36
CA PRO A 967 48.55 -13.28 16.57
C PRO A 967 47.58 -12.12 16.83
N HIS A 968 47.12 -11.89 18.06
CA HIS A 968 46.07 -10.89 18.37
C HIS A 968 44.81 -11.07 17.49
N PRO A 969 44.10 -12.22 17.60
CA PRO A 969 43.04 -12.60 16.66
C PRO A 969 41.81 -11.69 16.73
N ASP A 970 41.56 -11.00 17.84
CA ASP A 970 40.40 -10.12 18.00
C ASP A 970 40.68 -8.66 17.55
N GLU A 971 41.93 -8.33 17.19
CA GLU A 971 42.33 -7.00 16.72
C GLU A 971 42.37 -6.93 15.19
N PHE A 972 41.92 -5.79 14.64
CA PHE A 972 42.03 -5.48 13.21
C PHE A 972 43.44 -4.98 12.90
N ILE A 973 44.18 -5.76 12.12
CA ILE A 973 45.54 -5.41 11.70
C ILE A 973 45.55 -5.25 10.18
N PRO A 974 45.50 -4.02 9.64
CA PRO A 974 45.40 -3.75 8.19
C PRO A 974 46.42 -4.51 7.32
N GLU A 975 47.65 -4.64 7.81
CA GLU A 975 48.80 -5.19 7.07
C GLU A 975 49.01 -6.69 7.29
N ARG A 976 48.22 -7.36 8.14
CA ARG A 976 48.43 -8.76 8.56
C ARG A 976 48.66 -9.70 7.38
N PHE A 977 47.74 -9.70 6.41
CA PHE A 977 47.82 -10.59 5.25
C PHE A 977 48.89 -10.16 4.23
N LEU A 978 49.38 -8.92 4.30
CA LEU A 978 50.52 -8.46 3.52
C LEU A 978 51.82 -9.02 4.11
N GLU A 979 51.98 -8.97 5.43
CA GLU A 979 53.14 -9.52 6.13
C GLU A 979 53.21 -11.05 6.03
N MET A 980 52.07 -11.73 6.21
CA MET A 980 51.99 -13.20 6.04
C MET A 980 52.39 -13.64 4.62
N ARG A 981 52.07 -12.83 3.61
CA ARG A 981 52.48 -13.09 2.22
C ARG A 981 54.00 -13.04 2.04
N VAL A 982 54.68 -12.16 2.78
CA VAL A 982 56.14 -12.02 2.75
C VAL A 982 56.82 -13.14 3.54
N ALA A 983 56.21 -13.59 4.64
CA ALA A 983 56.74 -14.64 5.53
C ALA A 983 56.68 -16.06 4.96
N GLU A 984 55.65 -16.43 4.18
CA GLU A 984 55.47 -17.78 3.60
C GLU A 984 56.20 -17.97 2.24
N ASP A 985 57.54 -17.95 2.21
CA ASP A 985 58.41 -18.51 1.13
C ASP A 985 58.86 -17.62 -0.04
N GLY A 986 58.85 -16.28 0.02
CA GLY A 986 59.47 -15.43 -1.05
C GLY A 986 58.89 -15.62 -2.47
N LYS A 987 57.87 -16.46 -2.63
CA LYS A 987 57.07 -16.73 -3.84
C LYS A 987 55.60 -16.32 -3.65
N GLY A 988 55.29 -15.63 -2.55
CA GLY A 988 53.98 -15.04 -2.27
C GLY A 988 52.86 -16.09 -2.23
N SER A 989 52.57 -16.63 -1.04
CA SER A 989 51.44 -17.54 -0.85
C SER A 989 50.14 -16.89 -1.34
N SER A 990 49.63 -17.38 -2.48
CA SER A 990 48.38 -16.90 -3.10
C SER A 990 47.16 -17.06 -2.17
N LYS A 991 47.31 -17.83 -1.09
CA LYS A 991 46.33 -18.01 0.00
C LYS A 991 45.99 -16.70 0.69
N CYS A 992 46.89 -15.71 0.72
CA CYS A 992 46.64 -14.43 1.38
C CYS A 992 45.78 -13.47 0.54
N ASN A 993 45.39 -13.84 -0.70
CA ASN A 993 44.51 -13.01 -1.51
C ASN A 993 43.05 -13.03 -1.00
N PHE A 994 42.35 -11.91 -1.04
CA PHE A 994 40.97 -11.76 -0.58
C PHE A 994 40.02 -12.81 -1.18
N VAL A 995 40.15 -13.04 -2.49
CA VAL A 995 39.26 -13.95 -3.26
C VAL A 995 39.63 -15.44 -3.11
N ILE A 996 40.68 -15.78 -2.37
CA ILE A 996 41.16 -17.15 -2.18
C ILE A 996 40.68 -17.69 -0.83
N THR A 997 40.08 -18.88 -0.88
CA THR A 997 39.46 -19.56 0.26
C THR A 997 40.37 -20.67 0.78
N SER A 998 40.42 -20.86 2.10
CA SER A 998 41.11 -21.99 2.73
C SER A 998 40.31 -22.51 3.93
N PRO A 999 40.67 -23.67 4.51
CA PRO A 999 40.05 -24.13 5.75
C PRO A 999 40.21 -23.15 6.93
N GLU A 1000 41.26 -22.33 6.90
CA GLU A 1000 41.55 -21.30 7.90
C GLU A 1000 40.75 -20.01 7.64
N HIS A 1001 40.33 -19.77 6.39
CA HIS A 1001 39.58 -18.56 5.99
C HIS A 1001 38.49 -18.89 4.96
N MET A 1002 37.25 -19.07 5.45
CA MET A 1002 36.10 -19.53 4.65
C MET A 1002 35.11 -18.42 4.29
N GLY A 1003 35.54 -17.15 4.21
CA GLY A 1003 34.64 -16.01 3.95
C GLY A 1003 33.80 -16.11 2.66
N PHE A 1004 34.24 -16.89 1.68
CA PHE A 1004 33.50 -17.20 0.44
C PHE A 1004 33.05 -18.67 0.35
N GLY A 1005 33.05 -19.42 1.46
CA GLY A 1005 32.96 -20.88 1.46
C GLY A 1005 34.26 -21.55 1.05
N HIS A 1006 34.21 -22.84 0.68
CA HIS A 1006 35.40 -23.61 0.28
C HIS A 1006 35.04 -24.72 -0.73
N GLY A 1007 35.97 -25.05 -1.63
CA GLY A 1007 35.82 -26.11 -2.65
C GLY A 1007 34.90 -25.79 -3.84
N LEU A 1008 34.26 -26.83 -4.38
CA LEU A 1008 33.38 -26.77 -5.56
C LEU A 1008 32.26 -25.73 -5.44
N HIS A 1009 31.76 -25.54 -4.20
CA HIS A 1009 30.65 -24.66 -3.87
C HIS A 1009 31.10 -23.33 -3.25
N ALA A 1010 32.39 -22.97 -3.34
CA ALA A 1010 32.82 -21.61 -3.01
C ALA A 1010 32.10 -20.60 -3.91
N CYS A 1011 31.85 -19.40 -3.38
CA CYS A 1011 31.08 -18.35 -4.04
C CYS A 1011 31.62 -18.12 -5.47
N PRO A 1012 30.80 -18.32 -6.51
CA PRO A 1012 31.24 -18.16 -7.89
C PRO A 1012 31.49 -16.68 -8.24
N GLY A 1013 30.81 -15.74 -7.56
CA GLY A 1013 30.92 -14.30 -7.81
C GLY A 1013 32.07 -13.59 -7.10
N ARG A 1014 32.89 -14.28 -6.30
CA ARG A 1014 33.93 -13.65 -5.44
C ARG A 1014 34.93 -12.77 -6.18
N PHE A 1015 35.27 -13.09 -7.43
CA PHE A 1015 36.16 -12.27 -8.26
C PHE A 1015 35.50 -10.97 -8.70
N PHE A 1016 34.21 -11.00 -9.00
CA PHE A 1016 33.44 -9.81 -9.32
C PHE A 1016 33.31 -8.91 -8.09
N VAL A 1017 32.91 -9.46 -6.94
CA VAL A 1017 32.77 -8.72 -5.68
C VAL A 1017 34.11 -8.09 -5.25
N GLY A 1018 35.21 -8.82 -5.41
CA GLY A 1018 36.55 -8.28 -5.14
C GLY A 1018 36.85 -7.02 -5.98
N ASN A 1019 36.52 -7.03 -7.27
CA ASN A 1019 36.70 -5.86 -8.13
C ASN A 1019 35.71 -4.73 -7.79
N GLU A 1020 34.43 -5.05 -7.57
CA GLU A 1020 33.38 -4.10 -7.21
C GLU A 1020 33.73 -3.30 -5.95
N ILE A 1021 34.14 -3.99 -4.88
CA ILE A 1021 34.54 -3.33 -3.63
C ILE A 1021 35.82 -2.51 -3.81
N LYS A 1022 36.83 -3.03 -4.54
CA LYS A 1022 38.06 -2.26 -4.80
C LYS A 1022 37.77 -0.96 -5.53
N ILE A 1023 36.93 -1.00 -6.58
CA ILE A 1023 36.54 0.20 -7.32
C ILE A 1023 35.81 1.19 -6.38
N ALA A 1024 34.81 0.73 -5.64
CA ALA A 1024 34.06 1.58 -4.70
C ALA A 1024 34.96 2.22 -3.64
N VAL A 1025 35.83 1.44 -3.00
CA VAL A 1025 36.74 1.89 -1.93
C VAL A 1025 37.78 2.86 -2.47
N VAL A 1026 38.37 2.61 -3.65
CA VAL A 1026 39.32 3.54 -4.27
C VAL A 1026 38.68 4.90 -4.55
N TYR A 1027 37.46 4.92 -5.10
CA TYR A 1027 36.73 6.18 -5.32
C TYR A 1027 36.46 6.91 -4.01
N LEU A 1028 36.01 6.18 -2.97
CA LEU A 1028 35.81 6.74 -1.65
C LEU A 1028 37.12 7.33 -1.09
N LEU A 1029 38.21 6.56 -1.10
CA LEU A 1029 39.52 6.97 -0.58
C LEU A 1029 40.08 8.21 -1.27
N LEU A 1030 39.98 8.27 -2.60
CA LEU A 1030 40.60 9.35 -3.38
C LEU A 1030 39.73 10.62 -3.45
N LYS A 1031 38.40 10.48 -3.45
CA LYS A 1031 37.48 11.62 -3.62
C LYS A 1031 36.90 12.15 -2.30
N TYR A 1032 36.90 11.37 -1.22
CA TYR A 1032 36.22 11.74 0.03
C TYR A 1032 37.08 11.45 1.27
N ASP A 1033 36.83 12.22 2.31
CA ASP A 1033 37.26 11.93 3.68
C ASP A 1033 36.03 11.52 4.49
N TRP A 1034 36.15 10.53 5.38
CA TRP A 1034 35.06 10.08 6.24
C TRP A 1034 35.48 9.79 7.67
N LYS A 1035 34.54 9.95 8.61
CA LYS A 1035 34.72 9.68 10.04
C LYS A 1035 33.40 9.32 10.70
N LEU A 1036 33.45 8.80 11.93
CA LEU A 1036 32.24 8.52 12.72
C LEU A 1036 31.48 9.83 13.01
N SER A 1037 30.16 9.74 13.07
CA SER A 1037 29.32 10.82 13.61
C SER A 1037 29.52 10.96 15.13
N LYS A 1038 28.94 12.01 15.72
CA LYS A 1038 28.95 12.28 17.17
C LYS A 1038 28.42 11.10 18.01
N GLU A 1039 27.54 10.28 17.43
CA GLU A 1039 26.95 9.10 18.07
C GLU A 1039 27.93 7.91 18.21
N GLY A 1040 29.10 7.97 17.54
CA GLY A 1040 30.11 6.92 17.62
C GLY A 1040 29.79 5.65 16.81
N ARG A 1041 30.54 4.57 17.07
CA ARG A 1041 30.33 3.26 16.44
C ARG A 1041 29.26 2.50 17.21
N ILE A 1042 28.20 2.11 16.53
CA ILE A 1042 27.12 1.29 17.10
C ILE A 1042 27.59 -0.18 17.08
N PRO A 1043 27.39 -0.95 18.17
CA PRO A 1043 27.70 -2.37 18.19
C PRO A 1043 27.02 -3.13 17.06
N GLU A 1044 27.71 -4.11 16.49
CA GLU A 1044 27.15 -4.96 15.44
C GLU A 1044 25.86 -5.68 15.91
N GLY A 1045 24.88 -5.77 15.00
CA GLY A 1045 23.70 -6.58 15.23
C GLY A 1045 24.05 -8.06 15.14
N ARG A 1046 23.54 -8.87 16.07
CA ARG A 1046 23.75 -10.32 16.12
C ARG A 1046 22.41 -11.05 16.17
N GLY A 1047 22.31 -12.16 15.46
CA GLY A 1047 21.13 -13.02 15.48
C GLY A 1047 21.42 -14.40 14.89
N GLY A 1048 21.44 -15.42 15.74
CA GLY A 1048 21.92 -16.75 15.34
C GLY A 1048 23.38 -16.69 14.88
N HIS A 1049 23.67 -17.28 13.71
CA HIS A 1049 25.01 -17.33 13.13
C HIS A 1049 25.33 -16.13 12.20
N SER A 1050 24.44 -15.14 12.11
CA SER A 1050 24.61 -13.97 11.23
C SER A 1050 24.96 -12.70 12.04
N THR A 1051 25.81 -11.85 11.47
CA THR A 1051 26.12 -10.51 11.98
C THR A 1051 25.88 -9.45 10.92
N TRP A 1052 25.57 -8.22 11.32
CA TRP A 1052 25.35 -7.11 10.40
C TRP A 1052 25.64 -5.76 11.05
N VAL A 1053 25.98 -4.77 10.23
CA VAL A 1053 26.07 -3.37 10.70
C VAL A 1053 24.64 -2.81 10.90
N PRO A 1054 24.32 -2.18 12.04
CA PRO A 1054 23.00 -1.59 12.30
C PRO A 1054 22.60 -0.54 11.24
N MET A 1055 21.29 -0.41 10.97
CA MET A 1055 20.77 0.54 9.97
C MET A 1055 20.94 1.99 10.40
N GLU A 1056 20.99 2.20 11.71
CA GLU A 1056 21.14 3.48 12.40
C GLU A 1056 22.57 4.01 12.35
N GLN A 1057 23.56 3.20 11.95
CA GLN A 1057 24.96 3.65 11.91
C GLN A 1057 25.11 4.82 10.93
N LYS A 1058 25.53 5.97 11.46
CA LYS A 1058 25.82 7.18 10.68
C LYS A 1058 27.31 7.45 10.63
N ILE A 1059 27.72 8.08 9.53
CA ILE A 1059 29.08 8.57 9.33
C ILE A 1059 29.05 9.94 8.66
N MET A 1060 30.11 10.71 8.87
CA MET A 1060 30.30 12.01 8.27
C MET A 1060 31.23 11.88 7.07
N PHE A 1061 30.90 12.54 5.96
CA PHE A 1061 31.75 12.64 4.78
C PHE A 1061 32.05 14.09 4.41
N LYS A 1062 33.19 14.32 3.77
CA LYS A 1062 33.56 15.60 3.17
C LYS A 1062 34.26 15.35 1.84
N ARG A 1063 33.97 16.16 0.82
CA ARG A 1063 34.68 16.08 -0.46
C ARG A 1063 36.14 16.49 -0.26
N ARG A 1064 37.06 15.75 -0.87
CA ARG A 1064 38.50 16.06 -0.84
C ARG A 1064 38.90 16.92 -2.04
N THR A 1065 39.53 18.07 -1.77
CA THR A 1065 40.15 18.98 -2.73
C THR A 1065 41.54 18.47 -3.12
N LEU A 1066 41.58 17.47 -4.00
CA LEU A 1066 42.83 17.02 -4.62
C LEU A 1066 42.67 16.95 -6.14
N ASP A 1067 43.53 17.69 -6.84
CA ASP A 1067 43.73 17.69 -8.29
C ASP A 1067 44.45 16.41 -8.74
N LEU A 1068 43.80 15.27 -8.52
CA LEU A 1068 44.16 14.03 -9.19
C LEU A 1068 43.00 13.68 -10.13
N SER A 1069 43.27 13.83 -11.42
CA SER A 1069 42.48 13.23 -12.48
C SER A 1069 42.46 11.71 -12.24
N ILE A 1070 41.35 11.20 -11.70
CA ILE A 1070 41.06 9.76 -11.60
C ILE A 1070 40.50 9.25 -12.95
N ASP A 1071 40.46 10.14 -13.95
CA ASP A 1071 40.07 9.86 -15.33
C ASP A 1071 41.25 9.42 -16.22
N LEU A 1072 42.41 9.13 -15.62
CA LEU A 1072 43.45 8.29 -16.23
C LEU A 1072 42.92 6.89 -16.58
#